data_AF-A0A5E4R8K3-F1
#
_entry.id   AF-A0A5E4R8K3-F1
#
_cell.length_a   1.000
_cell.length_b   1.000
_cell.length_c   1.000
_cell.angle_alpha   90.00
_cell.angle_beta   90.00
_cell.angle_gamma   90.00
#
_symmetry.space_group_name_H-M   'P 1'
#
loop_
_entity.id
_entity.type
_entity.pdbx_description
1 polymer ?
#
loop_
_entity_poly.entity_id
_entity_poly.type
_entity_poly.pdbx_seq_one_letter_code
_entity_poly.pdbx_strand_id
1 'polypeptide(L)'
;MSQPSQRGARGEGHQSRLLKERRFAPFFWTQFLGAMNDNVFKIAFTSLVTYHASLFQDVDGKTAAFLISAIFIAPFLLFSATSGQIADKFDKARLIRFVKTLEIAIMAVGAAGFLWASAPLLYVCTFLMGLHSTLFGPAKYAYLPQHLGDHELVGGNGLVEMGTFVAILIGTIIGGEIAGIGASALPWLGGVCVTLAVVGRFVSSWVPSTPAAQPDLKINWNPFTETWRNLRIARTERAVFLSLLGISWLWFLGATFLASFFNFSRDVLGANPNVVTLLLAMFSIGIGVGSMLCERLSGGKVEIGLVPFGSVGMTVFAVDLYFASRGGAPGATLQTVGQFLAQPGHWRILADLFLLAMFGGFYSVPLYALIQSRSAPSHRARIIAANNILNALFMVVSALMAMALTRAGFTIDQLYLVTGILNALVAVYLYTLLPEFLIRFVMWLLLHTVYRIDVRGADRIPDEGPCVLVCNHVSFADAVVIGASIRRPVRFVMDHRIFRIPVLSWFFRTVKAIPIAPAHEDAEALSRAYEAIAKALDAGEVVCIFPEGKLTASGELQAFKQGVRRILDRSPVPVVPMALRGLWGSFFSRHGGAAMTRPFKRGILNRLELVIGEPVTATQATPEVLRERVLELRGPWPV
;
A
#
# COMPACT_ATOMS: atom_id res chain seq x y z
N MET A 1 -3.36 -6.55 -42.23
CA MET A 1 -2.22 -6.32 -41.32
C MET A 1 -2.65 -6.70 -39.91
N SER A 2 -2.18 -7.85 -39.45
CA SER A 2 -2.47 -8.43 -38.13
C SER A 2 -1.79 -7.62 -37.03
N GLN A 3 -2.58 -7.00 -36.14
CA GLN A 3 -2.04 -6.42 -34.91
C GLN A 3 -1.43 -7.52 -34.04
N PRO A 4 -0.22 -7.33 -33.48
CA PRO A 4 0.40 -8.32 -32.62
C PRO A 4 -0.41 -8.46 -31.32
N SER A 5 -0.61 -9.71 -30.90
CA SER A 5 -1.28 -10.07 -29.64
C SER A 5 -0.67 -9.33 -28.45
N GLN A 6 -1.49 -8.58 -27.72
CA GLN A 6 -1.13 -7.75 -26.54
C GLN A 6 -0.71 -8.56 -25.29
N ARG A 7 -0.01 -9.69 -25.44
CA ARG A 7 0.62 -10.38 -24.30
C ARG A 7 1.82 -9.61 -23.74
N GLY A 8 2.41 -8.67 -24.50
CA GLY A 8 3.65 -7.97 -24.12
C GLY A 8 3.50 -6.69 -23.28
N ALA A 9 2.28 -6.17 -23.07
CA ALA A 9 2.09 -4.87 -22.41
C ALA A 9 1.71 -4.95 -20.91
N ARG A 10 1.43 -6.15 -20.38
CA ARG A 10 1.06 -6.33 -18.97
C ARG A 10 2.26 -6.81 -18.15
N GLY A 11 2.96 -5.87 -17.50
CA GLY A 11 3.65 -6.18 -16.23
C GLY A 11 5.11 -5.74 -16.05
N GLU A 12 5.89 -5.48 -17.11
CA GLU A 12 7.35 -5.24 -16.94
C GLU A 12 7.87 -3.87 -17.42
N GLY A 13 7.01 -3.00 -17.97
CA GLY A 13 7.45 -1.75 -18.60
C GLY A 13 6.96 -0.42 -18.00
N HIS A 14 6.08 -0.42 -17.00
CA HIS A 14 5.50 0.83 -16.46
C HIS A 14 6.35 1.47 -15.34
N GLN A 15 6.62 0.78 -14.22
CA GLN A 15 7.47 1.35 -13.15
C GLN A 15 8.91 1.67 -13.56
N SER A 16 9.63 0.72 -14.19
CA SER A 16 11.05 0.92 -14.53
C SER A 16 11.25 2.08 -15.51
N ARG A 17 10.22 2.42 -16.28
CA ARG A 17 10.18 3.60 -17.14
C ARG A 17 10.12 4.90 -16.33
N LEU A 18 9.40 4.97 -15.20
CA LEU A 18 9.36 6.16 -14.35
C LEU A 18 10.76 6.60 -13.89
N LEU A 19 11.66 5.65 -13.64
CA LEU A 19 13.07 5.95 -13.28
C LEU A 19 13.87 6.63 -14.41
N LYS A 20 13.34 6.67 -15.64
CA LYS A 20 13.93 7.38 -16.79
C LYS A 20 13.20 8.69 -17.10
N GLU A 21 12.04 8.94 -16.48
CA GLU A 21 11.23 10.10 -16.78
C GLU A 21 11.67 11.33 -15.98
N ARG A 22 11.78 12.47 -16.65
CA ARG A 22 12.21 13.74 -16.04
C ARG A 22 11.29 14.20 -14.90
N ARG A 23 10.01 13.79 -14.91
CA ARG A 23 9.02 14.10 -13.87
C ARG A 23 9.14 13.24 -12.61
N PHE A 24 9.96 12.18 -12.60
CA PHE A 24 10.05 11.27 -11.46
C PHE A 24 11.49 10.96 -11.06
N ALA A 25 12.39 10.73 -12.02
CA ALA A 25 13.76 10.29 -11.75
C ALA A 25 14.56 11.26 -10.83
N PRO A 26 14.56 12.59 -11.06
CA PRO A 26 15.29 13.51 -10.17
C PRO A 26 14.73 13.48 -8.74
N PHE A 27 13.41 13.37 -8.60
CA PHE A 27 12.74 13.27 -7.32
C PHE A 27 13.10 11.96 -6.61
N PHE A 28 13.05 10.83 -7.32
CA PHE A 28 13.42 9.52 -6.80
C PHE A 28 14.86 9.48 -6.29
N TRP A 29 15.82 9.99 -7.06
CA TRP A 29 17.22 10.00 -6.64
C TRP A 29 17.49 11.00 -5.53
N THR A 30 16.79 12.13 -5.50
CA THR A 30 16.88 13.10 -4.38
C THR A 30 16.47 12.46 -3.06
N GLN A 31 15.34 11.75 -3.02
CA GLN A 31 14.87 11.09 -1.81
C GLN A 31 15.72 9.86 -1.44
N PHE A 32 16.21 9.11 -2.44
CA PHE A 32 17.11 7.98 -2.23
C PHE A 32 18.42 8.41 -1.55
N LEU A 33 19.06 9.46 -2.08
CA LEU A 33 20.31 9.98 -1.53
C LEU A 33 20.11 10.56 -0.12
N GLY A 34 18.99 11.23 0.14
CA GLY A 34 18.65 11.68 1.49
C GLY A 34 18.51 10.51 2.47
N ALA A 35 17.64 9.55 2.15
CA ALA A 35 17.45 8.37 2.99
C ALA A 35 18.74 7.57 3.23
N MET A 36 19.61 7.48 2.22
CA MET A 36 20.91 6.83 2.36
C MET A 36 21.81 7.59 3.33
N ASN A 37 21.91 8.92 3.17
CA ASN A 37 22.75 9.77 4.00
C ASN A 37 22.32 9.77 5.47
N ASP A 38 21.01 9.87 5.74
CA ASP A 38 20.42 9.74 7.08
C ASP A 38 20.91 8.46 7.79
N ASN A 39 20.97 7.34 7.05
CA ASN A 39 21.37 6.05 7.61
C ASN A 39 22.88 5.87 7.70
N VAL A 40 23.68 6.41 6.76
CA VAL A 40 25.15 6.46 6.91
C VAL A 40 25.49 7.16 8.23
N PHE A 41 24.98 8.36 8.44
CA PHE A 41 25.24 9.15 9.64
C PHE A 41 24.77 8.43 10.92
N LYS A 42 23.49 8.04 10.96
CA LYS A 42 22.87 7.47 12.16
C LYS A 42 23.50 6.15 12.57
N ILE A 43 23.75 5.25 11.61
CA ILE A 43 24.36 3.95 11.88
C ILE A 43 25.82 4.12 12.28
N ALA A 44 26.58 5.00 11.62
CA ALA A 44 27.95 5.29 12.02
C ALA A 44 28.03 5.83 13.45
N PHE A 45 27.20 6.83 13.79
CA PHE A 45 27.17 7.39 15.13
C PHE A 45 26.77 6.35 16.19
N THR A 46 25.71 5.58 15.91
CA THR A 46 25.26 4.51 16.82
C THR A 46 26.35 3.46 17.03
N SER A 47 27.02 3.03 15.96
CA SER A 47 28.10 2.05 16.01
C SER A 47 29.29 2.56 16.82
N LEU A 48 29.77 3.78 16.53
CA LEU A 48 30.91 4.38 17.23
C LEU A 48 30.65 4.55 18.73
N VAL A 49 29.46 5.00 19.12
CA VAL A 49 29.13 5.14 20.55
C VAL A 49 28.95 3.79 21.25
N THR A 50 28.48 2.76 20.54
CA THR A 50 28.27 1.43 21.10
C THR A 50 29.58 0.66 21.28
N TYR A 51 30.46 0.69 20.27
CA TYR A 51 31.66 -0.15 20.22
C TYR A 51 32.96 0.62 20.50
N HIS A 52 32.95 1.95 20.34
CA HIS A 52 34.10 2.83 20.55
C HIS A 52 33.74 3.97 21.52
N ALA A 53 33.00 3.66 22.59
CA ALA A 53 32.52 4.63 23.57
C ALA A 53 33.64 5.52 24.16
N SER A 54 34.87 5.00 24.27
CA SER A 54 36.03 5.75 24.75
C SER A 54 36.39 6.97 23.90
N LEU A 55 35.89 7.06 22.66
CA LEU A 55 36.06 8.23 21.80
C LEU A 55 35.19 9.42 22.26
N PHE A 56 34.12 9.17 23.01
CA PHE A 56 33.16 10.20 23.42
C PHE A 56 33.11 10.31 24.94
N GLN A 57 33.26 11.52 25.45
CA GLN A 57 33.14 11.78 26.89
C GLN A 57 31.68 11.69 27.34
N ASP A 58 31.45 11.07 28.50
CA ASP A 58 30.16 11.03 29.21
C ASP A 58 28.98 10.43 28.42
N VAL A 59 29.25 9.48 27.52
CA VAL A 59 28.19 8.77 26.78
C VAL A 59 28.12 7.30 27.20
N ASP A 60 26.94 6.88 27.65
CA ASP A 60 26.66 5.47 27.91
C ASP A 60 26.27 4.75 26.61
N GLY A 61 27.17 3.92 26.09
CA GLY A 61 26.95 3.11 24.88
C GLY A 61 25.73 2.17 24.96
N LYS A 62 25.24 1.83 26.15
CA LYS A 62 24.03 0.99 26.32
C LYS A 62 22.74 1.74 26.03
N THR A 63 22.69 3.04 26.28
CA THR A 63 21.48 3.87 26.13
C THR A 63 21.50 4.72 24.86
N ALA A 64 22.69 4.98 24.31
CA ALA A 64 22.88 5.87 23.17
C ALA A 64 22.05 5.50 21.94
N ALA A 65 21.98 4.22 21.55
CA ALA A 65 21.20 3.80 20.38
C ALA A 65 19.70 4.15 20.50
N PHE A 66 19.13 4.00 21.70
CA PHE A 66 17.76 4.40 21.99
C PHE A 66 17.61 5.91 21.95
N LEU A 67 18.56 6.64 22.52
CA LEU A 67 18.55 8.10 22.56
C LEU A 67 18.66 8.70 21.15
N ILE A 68 19.57 8.20 20.31
CA ILE A 68 19.72 8.58 18.89
C ILE A 68 18.39 8.38 18.16
N SER A 69 17.76 7.21 18.33
CA SER A 69 16.49 6.89 17.68
C SER A 69 15.36 7.79 18.17
N ALA A 70 15.26 8.04 19.48
CA ALA A 70 14.25 8.91 20.06
C ALA A 70 14.42 10.38 19.62
N ILE A 71 15.65 10.88 19.63
CA ILE A 71 15.99 12.24 19.17
C ILE A 71 15.66 12.41 17.68
N PHE A 72 15.94 11.40 16.85
CA PHE A 72 15.60 11.43 15.43
C PHE A 72 14.08 11.46 15.17
N ILE A 73 13.30 10.73 15.99
CA ILE A 73 11.84 10.65 15.83
C ILE A 73 11.13 11.89 16.40
N ALA A 74 11.67 12.52 17.44
CA ALA A 74 11.02 13.64 18.14
C ALA A 74 10.55 14.78 17.21
N PRO A 75 11.32 15.24 16.20
CA PRO A 75 10.85 16.24 15.25
C PRO A 75 9.57 15.88 14.49
N PHE A 76 9.34 14.60 14.20
CA PHE A 76 8.12 14.16 13.49
C PHE A 76 6.86 14.43 14.33
N LEU A 77 6.94 14.24 15.64
CA LEU A 77 5.83 14.55 16.56
C LEU A 77 5.62 16.06 16.70
N LEU A 78 6.70 16.82 16.76
CA LEU A 78 6.66 18.25 17.10
C LEU A 78 6.36 19.15 15.90
N PHE A 79 6.88 18.82 14.71
CA PHE A 79 6.90 19.75 13.58
C PHE A 79 6.18 19.25 12.34
N SER A 80 5.70 18.00 12.30
CA SER A 80 5.10 17.47 11.08
C SER A 80 3.82 18.21 10.69
N ALA A 81 2.96 18.59 11.65
CA ALA A 81 1.76 19.38 11.37
C ALA A 81 2.08 20.72 10.68
N THR A 82 3.12 21.42 11.15
CA THR A 82 3.62 22.67 10.55
C THR A 82 4.22 22.41 9.17
N SER A 83 5.01 21.34 9.02
CA SER A 83 5.56 20.94 7.71
C SER A 83 4.46 20.70 6.67
N GLY A 84 3.35 20.06 7.05
CA GLY A 84 2.21 19.86 6.15
C GLY A 84 1.65 21.18 5.61
N GLN A 85 1.51 22.19 6.47
CA GLN A 85 1.07 23.54 6.05
C GLN A 85 2.08 24.21 5.11
N ILE A 86 3.38 24.11 5.43
CA ILE A 86 4.46 24.65 4.58
C ILE A 86 4.43 24.00 3.20
N ALA A 87 4.25 22.67 3.13
CA ALA A 87 4.18 21.94 1.88
C ALA A 87 2.93 22.29 1.05
N ASP A 88 1.78 22.55 1.67
CA ASP A 88 0.59 23.04 0.96
C ASP A 88 0.78 24.48 0.45
N LYS A 89 1.45 25.33 1.23
CA LYS A 89 1.65 26.77 0.96
C LYS A 89 2.68 27.09 -0.11
N PHE A 90 3.79 26.36 -0.16
CA PHE A 90 4.89 26.65 -1.08
C PHE A 90 4.94 25.67 -2.26
N ASP A 91 5.68 26.04 -3.30
CA ASP A 91 6.03 25.13 -4.40
C ASP A 91 6.91 23.99 -3.85
N LYS A 92 6.53 22.74 -4.14
CA LYS A 92 7.15 21.56 -3.52
C LYS A 92 8.58 21.38 -4.00
N ALA A 93 8.90 21.74 -5.25
CA ALA A 93 10.26 21.64 -5.76
C ALA A 93 11.19 22.68 -5.13
N ARG A 94 10.70 23.90 -4.89
CA ARG A 94 11.43 24.91 -4.10
C ARG A 94 11.67 24.43 -2.67
N LEU A 95 10.66 23.85 -2.03
CA LEU A 95 10.78 23.28 -0.69
C LEU A 95 11.79 22.12 -0.65
N ILE A 96 11.71 21.18 -1.59
CA ILE A 96 12.67 20.06 -1.73
C ILE A 96 14.10 20.57 -1.87
N ARG A 97 14.34 21.56 -2.75
CA ARG A 97 15.67 22.16 -2.93
C ARG A 97 16.17 22.86 -1.67
N PHE A 98 15.28 23.58 -0.96
CA PHE A 98 15.62 24.23 0.31
C PHE A 98 16.03 23.20 1.37
N VAL A 99 15.24 22.14 1.52
CA VAL A 99 15.50 21.05 2.47
C VAL A 99 16.83 20.35 2.15
N LYS A 100 17.14 20.10 0.88
CA LYS A 100 18.46 19.55 0.49
C LYS A 100 19.62 20.52 0.68
N THR A 101 19.41 21.84 0.61
CA THR A 101 20.45 22.81 0.99
C THR A 101 20.69 22.76 2.50
N LEU A 102 19.61 22.68 3.28
CA LEU A 102 19.67 22.53 4.73
C LEU A 102 20.44 21.25 5.11
N GLU A 103 20.26 20.14 4.39
CA GLU A 103 21.01 18.90 4.61
C GLU A 103 22.52 19.08 4.56
N ILE A 104 23.05 19.91 3.64
CA ILE A 104 24.50 20.19 3.57
C ILE A 104 24.97 20.86 4.86
N ALA A 105 24.21 21.84 5.36
CA ALA A 105 24.54 22.52 6.61
C ALA A 105 24.46 21.55 7.81
N ILE A 106 23.45 20.68 7.85
CA ILE A 106 23.31 19.67 8.91
C ILE A 106 24.47 18.67 8.86
N MET A 107 24.86 18.20 7.68
CA MET A 107 26.00 17.30 7.52
C MET A 107 27.34 17.97 7.81
N ALA A 108 27.47 19.29 7.63
CA ALA A 108 28.64 20.03 8.09
C ALA A 108 28.74 20.02 9.63
N VAL A 109 27.60 20.17 10.33
CA VAL A 109 27.54 20.00 11.80
C VAL A 109 27.90 18.56 12.19
N GLY A 110 27.37 17.57 11.47
CA GLY A 110 27.71 16.16 11.69
C GLY A 110 29.20 15.87 11.47
N ALA A 111 29.78 16.41 10.41
CA ALA A 111 31.21 16.29 10.12
C ALA A 111 32.07 16.93 11.22
N ALA A 112 31.71 18.13 11.70
CA ALA A 112 32.37 18.75 12.84
C ALA A 112 32.24 17.89 14.11
N GLY A 113 31.05 17.31 14.36
CA GLY A 113 30.81 16.38 15.45
C GLY A 113 31.71 15.14 15.40
N PHE A 114 31.93 14.56 14.22
CA PHE A 114 32.88 13.45 14.06
C PHE A 114 34.33 13.91 14.24
N LEU A 115 34.75 15.00 13.59
CA LEU A 115 36.13 15.49 13.66
C LEU A 115 36.56 15.86 15.08
N TRP A 116 35.65 16.41 15.88
CA TRP A 116 35.91 16.78 17.27
C TRP A 116 35.52 15.69 18.27
N ALA A 117 35.07 14.52 17.81
CA ALA A 117 34.53 13.45 18.65
C ALA A 117 33.51 13.98 19.68
N SER A 118 32.64 14.91 19.26
CA SER A 118 31.68 15.59 20.13
C SER A 118 30.30 14.94 20.02
N ALA A 119 29.98 14.08 20.98
CA ALA A 119 28.65 13.46 21.05
C ALA A 119 27.50 14.48 21.11
N PRO A 120 27.57 15.58 21.87
CA PRO A 120 26.53 16.61 21.85
C PRO A 120 26.23 17.16 20.45
N LEU A 121 27.27 17.43 19.63
CA LEU A 121 27.07 17.89 18.26
C LEU A 121 26.44 16.81 17.38
N LEU A 122 26.81 15.54 17.57
CA LEU A 122 26.22 14.43 16.83
C LEU A 122 24.76 14.19 17.23
N TYR A 123 24.39 14.38 18.50
CA TYR A 123 22.99 14.38 18.95
C TYR A 123 22.19 15.55 18.37
N VAL A 124 22.76 16.76 18.34
CA VAL A 124 22.14 17.92 17.68
C VAL A 124 21.95 17.65 16.18
N CYS A 125 22.97 17.11 15.50
CA CYS A 125 22.87 16.72 14.10
C CYS A 125 21.77 15.66 13.88
N THR A 126 21.65 14.69 14.78
CA THR A 126 20.57 13.68 14.75
C THR A 126 19.18 14.32 14.82
N PHE A 127 18.98 15.30 15.71
CA PHE A 127 17.73 16.05 15.82
C PHE A 127 17.44 16.84 14.54
N LEU A 128 18.46 17.55 14.01
CA LEU A 128 18.33 18.34 12.81
C LEU A 128 18.01 17.47 11.58
N MET A 129 18.57 16.25 11.50
CA MET A 129 18.22 15.28 10.46
C MET A 129 16.78 14.79 10.59
N GLY A 130 16.30 14.55 11.81
CA GLY A 130 14.89 14.26 12.04
C GLY A 130 13.98 15.42 11.58
N LEU A 131 14.38 16.67 11.85
CA LEU A 131 13.66 17.86 11.40
C LEU A 131 13.68 18.00 9.87
N HIS A 132 14.82 17.76 9.23
CA HIS A 132 14.98 17.70 7.79
C HIS A 132 13.99 16.70 7.16
N SER A 133 13.98 15.46 7.66
CA SER A 133 13.10 14.41 7.13
C SER A 133 11.62 14.68 7.45
N THR A 134 11.33 15.36 8.57
CA THR A 134 9.98 15.86 8.88
C THR A 134 9.50 16.90 7.87
N LEU A 135 10.38 17.83 7.45
CA LEU A 135 10.06 18.84 6.44
C LEU A 135 9.87 18.22 5.04
N PHE A 136 10.67 17.20 4.72
CA PHE A 136 10.65 16.53 3.42
C PHE A 136 9.42 15.63 3.22
N GLY A 137 8.97 14.94 4.27
CA GLY A 137 7.93 13.89 4.20
C GLY A 137 6.62 14.32 3.52
N PRO A 138 5.95 15.39 4.00
CA PRO A 138 4.72 15.90 3.37
C PRO A 138 4.92 16.35 1.93
N ALA A 139 6.06 16.98 1.62
CA ALA A 139 6.40 17.37 0.24
C ALA A 139 6.56 16.14 -0.68
N LYS A 140 7.22 15.08 -0.18
CA LYS A 140 7.48 13.82 -0.91
C LYS A 140 6.19 13.17 -1.40
N TYR A 141 5.25 12.92 -0.48
CA TYR A 141 4.02 12.19 -0.82
C TYR A 141 2.93 13.07 -1.43
N ALA A 142 3.01 14.40 -1.29
CA ALA A 142 2.15 15.32 -2.04
C ALA A 142 2.63 15.54 -3.49
N TYR A 143 3.92 15.38 -3.77
CA TYR A 143 4.51 15.50 -5.10
C TYR A 143 4.02 14.41 -6.06
N LEU A 144 4.03 13.14 -5.61
CA LEU A 144 3.66 11.97 -6.44
C LEU A 144 2.34 12.15 -7.20
N PRO A 145 1.19 12.43 -6.54
CA PRO A 145 -0.10 12.58 -7.23
C PRO A 145 -0.28 13.90 -8.00
N GLN A 146 0.72 14.78 -8.05
CA GLN A 146 0.70 15.92 -8.98
C GLN A 146 1.44 15.61 -10.29
N HIS A 147 2.33 14.61 -10.30
CA HIS A 147 3.14 14.25 -11.47
C HIS A 147 2.82 12.87 -12.05
N LEU A 148 2.18 12.00 -11.27
CA LEU A 148 1.81 10.65 -11.67
C LEU A 148 0.30 10.54 -11.85
N GLY A 149 -0.14 9.83 -12.90
CA GLY A 149 -1.54 9.47 -13.06
C GLY A 149 -1.98 8.42 -12.05
N ASP A 150 -3.29 8.24 -11.87
CA ASP A 150 -3.83 7.26 -10.91
C ASP A 150 -3.34 5.83 -11.13
N HIS A 151 -3.06 5.47 -12.39
CA HIS A 151 -2.53 4.17 -12.79
C HIS A 151 -1.01 4.02 -12.57
N GLU A 152 -0.32 5.12 -12.28
CA GLU A 152 1.12 5.16 -12.01
C GLU A 152 1.40 5.31 -10.51
N LEU A 153 0.40 5.71 -9.71
CA LEU A 153 0.56 5.97 -8.27
C LEU A 153 1.05 4.75 -7.49
N VAL A 154 0.53 3.56 -7.77
CA VAL A 154 0.96 2.35 -7.06
C VAL A 154 2.42 2.01 -7.39
N GLY A 155 2.80 2.04 -8.66
CA GLY A 155 4.18 1.81 -9.08
C GLY A 155 5.13 2.89 -8.57
N GLY A 156 4.73 4.17 -8.60
CA GLY A 156 5.50 5.27 -8.06
C GLY A 156 5.73 5.17 -6.55
N ASN A 157 4.70 4.81 -5.77
CA ASN A 157 4.87 4.54 -4.34
C ASN A 157 5.74 3.31 -4.10
N GLY A 158 5.54 2.22 -4.85
CA GLY A 158 6.34 1.00 -4.76
C GLY A 158 7.83 1.26 -5.03
N LEU A 159 8.16 2.07 -6.04
CA LEU A 159 9.53 2.50 -6.32
C LEU A 159 10.10 3.36 -5.19
N VAL A 160 9.37 4.38 -4.73
CA VAL A 160 9.85 5.25 -3.63
C VAL A 160 10.12 4.43 -2.37
N GLU A 161 9.25 3.49 -2.04
CA GLU A 161 9.39 2.63 -0.88
C GLU A 161 10.57 1.67 -1.02
N MET A 162 10.64 0.91 -2.11
CA MET A 162 11.78 0.05 -2.43
C MET A 162 13.11 0.83 -2.42
N GLY A 163 13.14 2.01 -3.06
CA GLY A 163 14.31 2.88 -3.07
C GLY A 163 14.71 3.36 -1.67
N THR A 164 13.74 3.66 -0.81
CA THR A 164 14.01 4.03 0.59
C THR A 164 14.68 2.88 1.35
N PHE A 165 14.17 1.65 1.22
CA PHE A 165 14.76 0.48 1.91
C PHE A 165 16.12 0.08 1.35
N VAL A 166 16.33 0.15 0.04
CA VAL A 166 17.65 -0.06 -0.57
C VAL A 166 18.64 1.01 -0.09
N ALA A 167 18.21 2.27 -0.02
CA ALA A 167 19.02 3.36 0.52
C ALA A 167 19.38 3.15 2.00
N ILE A 168 18.42 2.71 2.83
CA ILE A 168 18.66 2.35 4.24
C ILE A 168 19.73 1.25 4.34
N LEU A 169 19.60 0.19 3.54
CA LEU A 169 20.54 -0.93 3.54
C LEU A 169 21.96 -0.49 3.16
N ILE A 170 22.10 0.22 2.03
CA ILE A 170 23.40 0.73 1.57
C ILE A 170 24.00 1.68 2.60
N GLY A 171 23.19 2.60 3.15
CA GLY A 171 23.64 3.53 4.17
C GLY A 171 24.08 2.84 5.46
N THR A 172 23.38 1.79 5.86
CA THR A 172 23.73 0.97 7.03
C THR A 172 25.07 0.27 6.83
N ILE A 173 25.30 -0.32 5.66
CA ILE A 173 26.56 -0.99 5.33
C ILE A 173 27.70 0.03 5.31
N ILE A 174 27.57 1.12 4.56
CA ILE A 174 28.61 2.16 4.46
C ILE A 174 28.92 2.75 5.84
N GLY A 175 27.89 3.17 6.59
CA GLY A 175 28.07 3.77 7.90
C GLY A 175 28.67 2.81 8.93
N GLY A 176 28.22 1.54 8.94
CA GLY A 176 28.69 0.52 9.86
C GLY A 176 30.15 0.10 9.61
N GLU A 177 30.50 -0.19 8.35
CA GLU A 177 31.86 -0.62 7.97
C GLU A 177 32.88 0.49 8.20
N ILE A 178 32.59 1.73 7.80
CA ILE A 178 33.50 2.86 8.04
C ILE A 178 33.67 3.10 9.55
N ALA A 179 32.57 3.05 10.33
CA ALA A 179 32.65 3.20 11.78
C ALA A 179 33.49 2.11 12.46
N GLY A 180 33.47 0.87 11.93
CA GLY A 180 34.24 -0.26 12.48
C GLY A 180 35.76 -0.10 12.40
N ILE A 181 36.26 0.81 11.56
CA ILE A 181 37.70 1.15 11.50
C ILE A 181 38.15 1.96 12.74
N GLY A 182 37.23 2.57 13.49
CA GLY A 182 37.50 3.32 14.71
C GLY A 182 37.92 4.76 14.46
N ALA A 183 38.81 5.31 15.32
CA ALA A 183 39.11 6.75 15.37
C ALA A 183 39.60 7.35 14.05
N SER A 184 40.38 6.60 13.25
CA SER A 184 40.90 7.06 11.96
C SER A 184 39.82 7.26 10.89
N ALA A 185 38.60 6.78 11.12
CA ALA A 185 37.49 6.90 10.18
C ALA A 185 36.63 8.16 10.35
N LEU A 186 36.81 8.90 11.44
CA LEU A 186 36.00 10.10 11.74
C LEU A 186 36.00 11.14 10.59
N PRO A 187 37.15 11.47 9.95
CA PRO A 187 37.16 12.38 8.80
C PRO A 187 36.46 11.80 7.57
N TRP A 188 36.59 10.49 7.33
CA TRP A 188 35.95 9.81 6.20
C TRP A 188 34.43 9.80 6.33
N LEU A 189 33.90 9.56 7.54
CA LEU A 189 32.46 9.63 7.82
C LEU A 189 31.89 11.01 7.53
N GLY A 190 32.54 12.07 8.04
CA GLY A 190 32.15 13.44 7.77
C GLY A 190 32.18 13.77 6.28
N GLY A 191 33.25 13.38 5.59
CA GLY A 191 33.42 13.57 4.15
C GLY A 191 32.31 12.91 3.33
N VAL A 192 32.05 11.61 3.56
CA VAL A 192 30.99 10.86 2.85
C VAL A 192 29.62 11.52 3.08
N CYS A 193 29.28 11.87 4.31
CA CYS A 193 27.98 12.47 4.64
C CYS A 193 27.77 13.81 3.91
N VAL A 194 28.78 14.66 3.89
CA VAL A 194 28.73 15.96 3.18
C VAL A 194 28.68 15.75 1.66
N THR A 195 29.48 14.84 1.10
CA THR A 195 29.44 14.53 -0.34
C THR A 195 28.06 14.05 -0.77
N LEU A 196 27.44 13.13 -0.02
CA LEU A 196 26.09 12.65 -0.32
C LEU A 196 25.05 13.77 -0.28
N ALA A 197 25.14 14.69 0.70
CA ALA A 197 24.27 15.85 0.77
C ALA A 197 24.44 16.79 -0.44
N VAL A 198 25.68 17.07 -0.85
CA VAL A 198 25.99 17.92 -2.01
C VAL A 198 25.47 17.30 -3.30
N VAL A 199 25.73 16.01 -3.52
CA VAL A 199 25.20 15.28 -4.70
C VAL A 199 23.68 15.27 -4.67
N GLY A 200 23.05 14.99 -3.52
CA GLY A 200 21.60 15.04 -3.38
C GLY A 200 21.01 16.41 -3.69
N ARG A 201 21.66 17.50 -3.26
CA ARG A 201 21.25 18.87 -3.58
C ARG A 201 21.42 19.19 -5.06
N PHE A 202 22.50 18.72 -5.69
CA PHE A 202 22.71 18.85 -7.11
C PHE A 202 21.61 18.15 -7.91
N VAL A 203 21.32 16.89 -7.59
CA VAL A 203 20.24 16.10 -8.22
C VAL A 203 18.86 16.75 -8.04
N SER A 204 18.59 17.34 -6.86
CA SER A 204 17.32 18.02 -6.59
C SER A 204 17.06 19.26 -7.47
N SER A 205 18.09 19.79 -8.14
CA SER A 205 17.94 20.94 -9.04
C SER A 205 17.01 20.65 -10.22
N TRP A 206 16.99 19.40 -10.69
CA TRP A 206 16.16 18.95 -11.80
C TRP A 206 14.74 18.50 -11.40
N VAL A 207 14.37 18.61 -10.12
CA VAL A 207 12.99 18.37 -9.70
C VAL A 207 12.09 19.45 -10.31
N PRO A 208 11.10 19.09 -11.15
CA PRO A 208 10.26 20.06 -11.85
C PRO A 208 9.36 20.84 -10.88
N SER A 209 9.03 22.07 -11.26
CA SER A 209 8.14 22.94 -10.46
C SER A 209 6.83 22.23 -10.17
N THR A 210 6.35 22.40 -8.94
CA THR A 210 5.18 21.73 -8.41
C THR A 210 4.40 22.74 -7.58
N PRO A 211 3.41 23.43 -8.19
CA PRO A 211 2.78 24.60 -7.58
C PRO A 211 2.21 24.37 -6.18
N ALA A 212 2.12 25.47 -5.43
CA ALA A 212 1.45 25.50 -4.15
C ALA A 212 -0.03 25.12 -4.30
N ALA A 213 -0.54 24.31 -3.35
CA ALA A 213 -1.94 23.90 -3.35
C ALA A 213 -2.82 24.96 -2.67
N GLN A 214 -2.27 25.69 -1.70
CA GLN A 214 -2.89 26.82 -1.03
C GLN A 214 -1.88 27.96 -0.80
N PRO A 215 -1.54 28.77 -1.82
CA PRO A 215 -0.56 29.87 -1.70
C PRO A 215 -0.89 30.86 -0.56
N ASP A 216 -2.19 31.12 -0.36
CA ASP A 216 -2.70 32.10 0.60
C ASP A 216 -2.89 31.54 2.03
N LEU A 217 -2.48 30.28 2.26
CA LEU A 217 -2.61 29.64 3.58
C LEU A 217 -1.84 30.44 4.65
N LYS A 218 -2.53 30.79 5.74
CA LYS A 218 -1.90 31.32 6.96
C LYS A 218 -1.43 30.16 7.82
N ILE A 219 -0.13 30.09 8.07
CA ILE A 219 0.48 29.03 8.86
C ILE A 219 0.12 29.24 10.33
N ASN A 220 -0.50 28.22 10.93
CA ASN A 220 -0.66 28.09 12.36
C ASN A 220 0.63 27.49 12.95
N TRP A 221 1.33 28.26 13.77
CA TRP A 221 2.60 27.84 14.39
C TRP A 221 2.41 26.98 15.64
N ASN A 222 1.18 26.82 16.14
CA ASN A 222 0.92 25.95 17.28
C ASN A 222 0.79 24.49 16.81
N PRO A 223 1.75 23.61 17.14
CA PRO A 223 1.79 22.26 16.59
C PRO A 223 0.66 21.38 17.14
N PHE A 224 0.19 21.60 18.36
CA PHE A 224 -0.86 20.79 18.98
C PHE A 224 -2.23 21.07 18.35
N THR A 225 -2.58 22.34 18.20
CA THR A 225 -3.86 22.73 17.59
C THR A 225 -3.92 22.31 16.12
N GLU A 226 -2.80 22.47 15.39
CA GLU A 226 -2.76 22.04 13.99
C GLU A 226 -2.73 20.52 13.84
N THR A 227 -2.05 19.78 14.72
CA THR A 227 -2.11 18.31 14.74
C THR A 227 -3.55 17.83 14.88
N TRP A 228 -4.29 18.39 15.84
CA TRP A 228 -5.70 18.06 16.03
C TRP A 228 -6.55 18.39 14.80
N ARG A 229 -6.33 19.56 14.20
CA ARG A 229 -7.01 19.98 12.98
C ARG A 229 -6.76 19.02 11.82
N ASN A 230 -5.51 18.64 11.58
CA ASN A 230 -5.13 17.72 10.50
C ASN A 230 -5.71 16.33 10.71
N LEU A 231 -5.72 15.82 11.94
CA LEU A 231 -6.39 14.55 12.27
C LEU A 231 -7.90 14.62 12.07
N ARG A 232 -8.54 15.74 12.42
CA ARG A 232 -9.97 15.96 12.18
C ARG A 232 -10.29 15.99 10.68
N ILE A 233 -9.45 16.62 9.88
CA ILE A 233 -9.56 16.61 8.42
C ILE A 233 -9.42 15.18 7.88
N ALA A 234 -8.40 14.43 8.31
CA ALA A 234 -8.23 13.04 7.87
C ALA A 234 -9.44 12.15 8.23
N ARG A 235 -10.12 12.44 9.36
CA ARG A 235 -11.33 11.73 9.79
C ARG A 235 -12.59 12.02 8.98
N THR A 236 -12.62 13.05 8.13
CA THR A 236 -13.79 13.29 7.26
C THR A 236 -13.98 12.15 6.27
N GLU A 237 -12.86 11.60 5.78
CA GLU A 237 -12.84 10.43 4.91
C GLU A 237 -12.44 9.19 5.70
N ARG A 238 -13.43 8.38 6.08
CA ARG A 238 -13.23 7.19 6.93
C ARG A 238 -12.16 6.24 6.39
N ALA A 239 -12.15 6.03 5.07
CA ALA A 239 -11.14 5.18 4.41
C ALA A 239 -9.73 5.76 4.51
N VAL A 240 -9.58 7.09 4.40
CA VAL A 240 -8.28 7.76 4.58
C VAL A 240 -7.81 7.57 6.01
N PHE A 241 -8.62 7.96 7.01
CA PHE A 241 -8.24 7.83 8.42
C PHE A 241 -7.83 6.41 8.84
N LEU A 242 -8.56 5.40 8.38
CA LEU A 242 -8.24 4.00 8.68
C LEU A 242 -6.97 3.53 7.95
N SER A 243 -6.68 4.06 6.76
CA SER A 243 -5.39 3.82 6.10
C SER A 243 -4.23 4.48 6.85
N LEU A 244 -4.41 5.66 7.44
CA LEU A 244 -3.38 6.25 8.32
C LEU A 244 -3.08 5.31 9.49
N LEU A 245 -4.12 4.83 10.18
CA LEU A 245 -3.95 3.88 11.29
C LEU A 245 -3.31 2.58 10.85
N GLY A 246 -3.66 2.06 9.67
CA GLY A 246 -3.03 0.88 9.09
C GLY A 246 -1.53 1.10 8.86
N ILE A 247 -1.14 2.19 8.19
CA ILE A 247 0.27 2.51 7.98
C ILE A 247 1.01 2.68 9.31
N SER A 248 0.42 3.38 10.28
CA SER A 248 1.02 3.54 11.61
C SER A 248 1.19 2.20 12.33
N TRP A 249 0.28 1.25 12.15
CA TRP A 249 0.42 -0.11 12.65
C TRP A 249 1.61 -0.85 12.01
N LEU A 250 1.85 -0.67 10.71
CA LEU A 250 3.06 -1.22 10.07
C LEU A 250 4.34 -0.63 10.70
N TRP A 251 4.37 0.67 11.00
CA TRP A 251 5.51 1.29 11.68
C TRP A 251 5.70 0.80 13.10
N PHE A 252 4.62 0.47 13.82
CA PHE A 252 4.69 -0.21 15.11
C PHE A 252 5.40 -1.57 14.98
N LEU A 253 4.96 -2.41 14.02
CA LEU A 253 5.59 -3.71 13.75
C LEU A 253 7.06 -3.51 13.40
N GLY A 254 7.34 -2.71 12.36
CA GLY A 254 8.69 -2.44 11.88
C GLY A 254 9.61 -1.98 13.00
N ALA A 255 9.19 -1.00 13.81
CA ALA A 255 9.98 -0.50 14.93
C ALA A 255 10.25 -1.59 15.99
N THR A 256 9.28 -2.45 16.30
CA THR A 256 9.47 -3.58 17.23
C THR A 256 10.55 -4.53 16.71
N PHE A 257 10.48 -4.94 15.44
CA PHE A 257 11.44 -5.86 14.84
C PHE A 257 12.84 -5.24 14.72
N LEU A 258 12.94 -4.08 14.07
CA LEU A 258 14.19 -3.39 13.78
C LEU A 258 14.96 -3.01 15.06
N ALA A 259 14.28 -2.48 16.07
CA ALA A 259 14.93 -2.11 17.34
C ALA A 259 15.43 -3.33 18.12
N SER A 260 14.86 -4.51 17.86
CA SER A 260 15.19 -5.74 18.58
C SER A 260 16.25 -6.58 17.89
N PHE A 261 16.65 -6.32 16.63
CA PHE A 261 17.55 -7.21 15.88
C PHE A 261 18.92 -7.42 16.53
N PHE A 262 19.50 -6.40 17.16
CA PHE A 262 20.77 -6.57 17.88
C PHE A 262 20.63 -7.56 19.04
N ASN A 263 19.58 -7.40 19.85
CA ASN A 263 19.30 -8.31 20.97
C ASN A 263 18.84 -9.68 20.48
N PHE A 264 18.06 -9.76 19.39
CA PHE A 264 17.66 -11.02 18.77
C PHE A 264 18.87 -11.81 18.29
N SER A 265 19.81 -11.17 17.57
CA SER A 265 21.03 -11.80 17.10
C SER A 265 21.89 -12.32 18.27
N ARG A 266 22.11 -11.49 19.29
CA ARG A 266 22.98 -11.86 20.42
C ARG A 266 22.33 -12.87 21.37
N ASP A 267 21.12 -12.56 21.84
CA ASP A 267 20.49 -13.22 22.98
C ASP A 267 19.64 -14.43 22.58
N VAL A 268 19.18 -14.51 21.32
CA VAL A 268 18.38 -15.63 20.80
C VAL A 268 19.17 -16.49 19.81
N LEU A 269 19.84 -15.85 18.84
CA LEU A 269 20.58 -16.58 17.79
C LEU A 269 22.03 -16.92 18.17
N GLY A 270 22.57 -16.29 19.23
CA GLY A 270 23.97 -16.47 19.63
C GLY A 270 24.96 -16.04 18.54
N ALA A 271 24.66 -14.97 17.80
CA ALA A 271 25.39 -14.53 16.62
C ALA A 271 25.90 -13.08 16.74
N ASN A 272 27.00 -12.79 16.03
CA ASN A 272 27.71 -11.52 16.11
C ASN A 272 26.99 -10.37 15.33
N PRO A 273 27.44 -9.11 15.47
CA PRO A 273 26.80 -7.96 14.80
C PRO A 273 26.73 -8.06 13.27
N ASN A 274 27.61 -8.82 12.62
CA ASN A 274 27.55 -8.99 11.17
C ASN A 274 26.31 -9.79 10.73
N VAL A 275 25.76 -10.65 11.61
CA VAL A 275 24.47 -11.31 11.37
C VAL A 275 23.32 -10.31 11.48
N VAL A 276 23.40 -9.28 12.33
CA VAL A 276 22.40 -8.19 12.36
C VAL A 276 22.32 -7.49 11.00
N THR A 277 23.45 -7.23 10.36
CA THR A 277 23.50 -6.68 9.00
C THR A 277 22.82 -7.59 7.98
N LEU A 278 23.00 -8.90 8.09
CA LEU A 278 22.29 -9.88 7.26
C LEU A 278 20.77 -9.85 7.50
N LEU A 279 20.32 -9.79 8.76
CA LEU A 279 18.89 -9.67 9.10
C LEU A 279 18.29 -8.39 8.53
N LEU A 280 18.97 -7.25 8.70
CA LEU A 280 18.58 -5.96 8.12
C LEU A 280 18.51 -6.01 6.59
N ALA A 281 19.46 -6.70 5.95
CA ALA A 281 19.45 -6.92 4.51
C ALA A 281 18.23 -7.72 4.06
N MET A 282 17.95 -8.87 4.69
CA MET A 282 16.78 -9.69 4.36
C MET A 282 15.47 -8.92 4.55
N PHE A 283 15.35 -8.16 5.64
CA PHE A 283 14.18 -7.33 5.91
C PHE A 283 14.02 -6.22 4.86
N SER A 284 15.10 -5.52 4.51
CA SER A 284 15.05 -4.40 3.55
C SER A 284 14.76 -4.89 2.12
N ILE A 285 15.38 -5.99 1.70
CA ILE A 285 15.13 -6.62 0.39
C ILE A 285 13.71 -7.15 0.35
N GLY A 286 13.21 -7.75 1.43
CA GLY A 286 11.83 -8.20 1.56
C GLY A 286 10.83 -7.09 1.24
N ILE A 287 10.88 -5.95 1.94
CA ILE A 287 9.97 -4.83 1.69
C ILE A 287 10.11 -4.31 0.25
N GLY A 288 11.34 -4.21 -0.26
CA GLY A 288 11.59 -3.81 -1.66
C GLY A 288 10.92 -4.73 -2.68
N VAL A 289 11.08 -6.05 -2.54
CA VAL A 289 10.43 -7.05 -3.40
C VAL A 289 8.92 -6.98 -3.27
N GLY A 290 8.38 -6.91 -2.05
CA GLY A 290 6.94 -6.79 -1.81
C GLY A 290 6.33 -5.56 -2.47
N SER A 291 7.03 -4.42 -2.35
CA SER A 291 6.61 -3.14 -2.94
C SER A 291 6.57 -3.19 -4.46
N MET A 292 7.57 -3.83 -5.09
CA MET A 292 7.61 -4.01 -6.55
C MET A 292 6.59 -5.02 -7.07
N LEU A 293 6.36 -6.11 -6.34
CA LEU A 293 5.36 -7.11 -6.68
C LEU A 293 3.93 -6.54 -6.52
N CYS A 294 3.72 -5.61 -5.60
CA CYS A 294 2.42 -4.98 -5.36
C CYS A 294 1.84 -4.36 -6.63
N GLU A 295 2.63 -3.63 -7.43
CA GLU A 295 2.14 -3.05 -8.70
C GLU A 295 1.76 -4.12 -9.72
N ARG A 296 2.57 -5.18 -9.83
CA ARG A 296 2.30 -6.30 -10.76
C ARG A 296 0.98 -6.98 -10.39
N LEU A 297 0.77 -7.23 -9.10
CA LEU A 297 -0.43 -7.87 -8.57
C LEU A 297 -1.66 -6.95 -8.58
N SER A 298 -1.46 -5.63 -8.52
CA SER A 298 -2.55 -4.65 -8.58
C SER A 298 -2.95 -4.28 -10.00
N GLY A 299 -2.18 -4.70 -11.02
CA GLY A 299 -2.41 -4.34 -12.42
C GLY A 299 -2.29 -2.83 -12.66
N GLY A 300 -1.41 -2.15 -11.90
CA GLY A 300 -1.21 -0.71 -11.97
C GLY A 300 -2.36 0.11 -11.39
N LYS A 301 -3.21 -0.45 -10.51
CA LYS A 301 -4.32 0.28 -9.89
C LYS A 301 -4.22 0.23 -8.37
N VAL A 302 -4.92 1.13 -7.69
CA VAL A 302 -5.05 1.11 -6.23
C VAL A 302 -5.96 -0.05 -5.81
N GLU A 303 -5.38 -1.25 -5.68
CA GLU A 303 -6.09 -2.46 -5.28
C GLU A 303 -5.95 -2.70 -3.77
N ILE A 304 -6.96 -2.28 -3.01
CA ILE A 304 -7.00 -2.40 -1.55
C ILE A 304 -7.13 -3.86 -1.07
N GLY A 305 -7.51 -4.80 -1.96
CA GLY A 305 -7.54 -6.23 -1.66
C GLY A 305 -6.18 -6.82 -1.33
N LEU A 306 -5.07 -6.16 -1.69
CA LEU A 306 -3.72 -6.59 -1.32
C LEU A 306 -3.38 -6.32 0.15
N VAL A 307 -4.11 -5.43 0.83
CA VAL A 307 -3.82 -5.08 2.23
C VAL A 307 -4.14 -6.25 3.19
N PRO A 308 -5.31 -6.93 3.12
CA PRO A 308 -5.54 -8.17 3.86
C PRO A 308 -4.51 -9.25 3.59
N PHE A 309 -4.11 -9.43 2.32
CA PHE A 309 -3.06 -10.36 1.94
C PHE A 309 -1.74 -10.06 2.66
N GLY A 310 -1.31 -8.79 2.63
CA GLY A 310 -0.18 -8.26 3.41
C GLY A 310 -0.29 -8.57 4.91
N SER A 311 -1.42 -8.23 5.52
CA SER A 311 -1.61 -8.42 6.97
C SER A 311 -1.53 -9.88 7.42
N VAL A 312 -2.13 -10.80 6.65
CA VAL A 312 -2.15 -12.24 6.97
C VAL A 312 -0.74 -12.80 6.86
N GLY A 313 -0.01 -12.47 5.80
CA GLY A 313 1.39 -12.90 5.66
C GLY A 313 2.28 -12.37 6.79
N MET A 314 2.17 -11.08 7.13
CA MET A 314 2.91 -10.51 8.27
C MET A 314 2.63 -11.27 9.58
N THR A 315 1.37 -11.62 9.87
CA THR A 315 1.01 -12.44 11.04
C THR A 315 1.66 -13.81 10.99
N VAL A 316 1.47 -14.53 9.88
CA VAL A 316 1.93 -15.92 9.73
C VAL A 316 3.44 -16.00 9.94
N PHE A 317 4.21 -15.17 9.24
CA PHE A 317 5.67 -15.22 9.33
C PHE A 317 6.21 -14.61 10.63
N ALA A 318 5.50 -13.68 11.29
CA ALA A 318 5.88 -13.21 12.62
C ALA A 318 5.75 -14.32 13.68
N VAL A 319 4.66 -15.09 13.60
CA VAL A 319 4.41 -16.23 14.49
C VAL A 319 5.34 -17.40 14.15
N ASP A 320 5.58 -17.68 12.87
CA ASP A 320 6.48 -18.74 12.46
C ASP A 320 7.93 -18.46 12.87
N LEU A 321 8.36 -17.20 12.78
CA LEU A 321 9.69 -16.75 13.23
C LEU A 321 9.95 -17.07 14.70
N TYR A 322 8.93 -16.95 15.58
CA TYR A 322 9.04 -17.41 16.97
C TYR A 322 9.31 -18.92 17.03
N PHE A 323 8.54 -19.72 16.29
CA PHE A 323 8.72 -21.18 16.28
C PHE A 323 10.02 -21.63 15.60
N ALA A 324 10.56 -20.83 14.68
CA ALA A 324 11.82 -21.06 14.00
C ALA A 324 13.03 -20.68 14.87
N SER A 325 12.88 -19.69 15.76
CA SER A 325 13.96 -19.19 16.64
C SER A 325 13.93 -19.75 18.05
N ARG A 326 12.83 -20.39 18.49
CA ARG A 326 12.73 -20.99 19.83
C ARG A 326 13.81 -22.04 20.06
N GLY A 327 14.42 -22.01 21.25
CA GLY A 327 15.41 -23.01 21.66
C GLY A 327 16.84 -22.74 21.18
N GLY A 328 17.10 -21.61 20.53
CA GLY A 328 18.47 -21.10 20.36
C GLY A 328 19.09 -20.79 21.72
N ALA A 329 20.04 -21.60 22.17
CA ALA A 329 20.84 -21.30 23.35
C ALA A 329 22.07 -20.50 22.91
N PRO A 330 22.41 -19.37 23.56
CA PRO A 330 23.65 -18.67 23.29
C PRO A 330 24.83 -19.63 23.51
N GLY A 331 25.55 -19.95 22.43
CA GLY A 331 26.80 -20.71 22.53
C GLY A 331 27.87 -19.89 23.25
N ALA A 332 28.91 -20.56 23.77
CA ALA A 332 30.03 -19.89 24.46
C ALA A 332 30.75 -18.85 23.57
N THR A 333 30.65 -18.98 22.24
CA THR A 333 31.19 -18.06 21.25
C THR A 333 30.12 -17.62 20.28
N LEU A 334 30.05 -16.32 19.98
CA LEU A 334 29.11 -15.79 19.00
C LEU A 334 29.44 -16.28 17.59
N GLN A 335 28.43 -16.78 16.89
CA GLN A 335 28.54 -17.28 15.54
C GLN A 335 28.83 -16.15 14.55
N THR A 336 29.74 -16.42 13.61
CA THR A 336 29.95 -15.58 12.42
C THR A 336 28.87 -15.84 11.36
N VAL A 337 28.76 -14.98 10.34
CA VAL A 337 27.81 -15.16 9.22
C VAL A 337 27.97 -16.52 8.54
N GLY A 338 29.20 -16.98 8.31
CA GLY A 338 29.45 -18.28 7.68
C GLY A 338 28.96 -19.46 8.54
N GLN A 339 29.23 -19.41 9.85
CA GLN A 339 28.74 -20.42 10.80
C GLN A 339 27.22 -20.39 10.95
N PHE A 340 26.64 -19.19 10.94
CA PHE A 340 25.19 -18.98 11.00
C PHE A 340 24.51 -19.60 9.77
N LEU A 341 25.00 -19.32 8.56
CA LEU A 341 24.43 -19.85 7.31
C LEU A 341 24.64 -21.35 7.11
N ALA A 342 25.63 -21.94 7.79
CA ALA A 342 25.87 -23.38 7.76
C ALA A 342 24.80 -24.19 8.50
N GLN A 343 24.01 -23.56 9.39
CA GLN A 343 22.96 -24.25 10.12
C GLN A 343 21.65 -24.25 9.32
N PRO A 344 21.08 -25.43 8.97
CA PRO A 344 19.87 -25.51 8.15
C PRO A 344 18.66 -24.77 8.74
N GLY A 345 18.52 -24.76 10.08
CA GLY A 345 17.42 -24.09 10.76
C GLY A 345 17.39 -22.57 10.57
N HIS A 346 18.56 -21.93 10.40
CA HIS A 346 18.64 -20.48 10.24
C HIS A 346 18.11 -19.96 8.91
N TRP A 347 18.07 -20.81 7.86
CA TRP A 347 17.46 -20.43 6.59
C TRP A 347 15.95 -20.20 6.72
N ARG A 348 15.27 -20.92 7.62
CA ARG A 348 13.86 -20.67 7.93
C ARG A 348 13.68 -19.29 8.58
N ILE A 349 14.54 -18.93 9.53
CA ILE A 349 14.54 -17.60 10.19
C ILE A 349 14.73 -16.48 9.15
N LEU A 350 15.69 -16.64 8.24
CA LEU A 350 15.92 -15.66 7.17
C LEU A 350 14.74 -15.58 6.19
N ALA A 351 14.12 -16.71 5.87
CA ALA A 351 12.94 -16.77 5.01
C ALA A 351 11.74 -16.10 5.68
N ASP A 352 11.46 -16.39 6.95
CA ASP A 352 10.38 -15.78 7.71
C ASP A 352 10.54 -14.26 7.79
N LEU A 353 11.76 -13.80 8.07
CA LEU A 353 12.05 -12.36 8.12
C LEU A 353 11.86 -11.68 6.77
N PHE A 354 12.34 -12.31 5.69
CA PHE A 354 12.17 -11.82 4.32
C PHE A 354 10.69 -11.78 3.92
N LEU A 355 9.95 -12.85 4.19
CA LEU A 355 8.54 -12.97 3.81
C LEU A 355 7.68 -12.00 4.63
N LEU A 356 7.89 -11.91 5.95
CA LEU A 356 7.25 -10.91 6.81
C LEU A 356 7.42 -9.50 6.23
N ALA A 357 8.65 -9.13 5.88
CA ALA A 357 8.98 -7.85 5.25
C ALA A 357 8.32 -7.67 3.88
N MET A 358 8.34 -8.70 3.03
CA MET A 358 7.68 -8.69 1.72
C MET A 358 6.17 -8.45 1.83
N PHE A 359 5.52 -9.11 2.78
CA PHE A 359 4.11 -8.88 3.05
C PHE A 359 3.82 -7.48 3.63
N GLY A 360 4.78 -6.88 4.33
CA GLY A 360 4.77 -5.46 4.68
C GLY A 360 4.65 -4.54 3.47
N GLY A 361 5.37 -4.82 2.37
CA GLY A 361 5.27 -4.06 1.12
C GLY A 361 3.89 -4.19 0.43
N PHE A 362 3.27 -5.38 0.46
CA PHE A 362 1.89 -5.56 -0.03
C PHE A 362 0.86 -4.79 0.81
N TYR A 363 1.19 -4.51 2.07
CA TYR A 363 0.34 -3.81 3.01
C TYR A 363 0.47 -2.28 2.88
N SER A 364 1.69 -1.74 2.85
CA SER A 364 1.96 -0.28 2.85
C SER A 364 1.60 0.40 1.53
N VAL A 365 2.06 -0.14 0.40
CA VAL A 365 1.98 0.53 -0.91
C VAL A 365 0.54 0.89 -1.29
N PRO A 366 -0.46 -0.02 -1.19
CA PRO A 366 -1.84 0.32 -1.51
C PRO A 366 -2.44 1.35 -0.55
N LEU A 367 -2.05 1.34 0.73
CA LEU A 367 -2.55 2.30 1.72
C LEU A 367 -2.04 3.72 1.44
N TYR A 368 -0.75 3.88 1.10
CA TYR A 368 -0.22 5.18 0.69
C TYR A 368 -0.87 5.69 -0.60
N ALA A 369 -1.06 4.82 -1.59
CA ALA A 369 -1.74 5.17 -2.82
C ALA A 369 -3.22 5.54 -2.58
N LEU A 370 -3.90 4.88 -1.63
CA LEU A 370 -5.27 5.20 -1.22
C LEU A 370 -5.36 6.58 -0.56
N ILE A 371 -4.45 6.89 0.37
CA ILE A 371 -4.40 8.20 1.02
C ILE A 371 -4.19 9.29 -0.04
N GLN A 372 -3.27 9.09 -0.98
CA GLN A 372 -2.96 10.08 -2.01
C GLN A 372 -4.12 10.31 -2.98
N SER A 373 -4.75 9.24 -3.45
CA SER A 373 -5.87 9.30 -4.42
C SER A 373 -7.16 9.86 -3.80
N ARG A 374 -7.49 9.48 -2.57
CA ARG A 374 -8.73 9.92 -1.91
C ARG A 374 -8.63 11.25 -1.16
N SER A 375 -7.42 11.76 -0.91
CA SER A 375 -7.24 13.07 -0.27
C SER A 375 -7.35 14.20 -1.29
N ALA A 376 -8.14 15.23 -0.94
CA ALA A 376 -8.26 16.41 -1.79
C ALA A 376 -6.90 17.13 -1.93
N PRO A 377 -6.56 17.65 -3.13
CA PRO A 377 -5.27 18.31 -3.36
C PRO A 377 -4.97 19.48 -2.40
N SER A 378 -6.02 20.15 -1.89
CA SER A 378 -5.92 21.34 -1.05
C SER A 378 -5.37 21.09 0.35
N HIS A 379 -5.41 19.85 0.85
CA HIS A 379 -4.95 19.51 2.20
C HIS A 379 -4.24 18.15 2.26
N ARG A 380 -3.81 17.64 1.09
CA ARG A 380 -3.12 16.35 0.98
C ARG A 380 -1.83 16.30 1.79
N ALA A 381 -1.01 17.36 1.75
CA ALA A 381 0.25 17.37 2.51
C ALA A 381 0.00 17.37 4.03
N ARG A 382 -1.06 18.03 4.49
CA ARG A 382 -1.50 18.01 5.90
C ARG A 382 -2.02 16.64 6.36
N ILE A 383 -2.69 15.89 5.48
CA ILE A 383 -3.07 14.49 5.79
C ILE A 383 -1.82 13.61 5.90
N ILE A 384 -0.83 13.76 5.03
CA ILE A 384 0.46 13.05 5.13
C ILE A 384 1.21 13.44 6.41
N ALA A 385 1.17 14.72 6.81
CA ALA A 385 1.72 15.15 8.09
C ALA A 385 1.03 14.47 9.28
N ALA A 386 -0.30 14.37 9.28
CA ALA A 386 -1.02 13.62 10.31
C ALA A 386 -0.61 12.14 10.34
N ASN A 387 -0.37 11.52 9.18
CA ASN A 387 0.14 10.16 9.08
C ASN A 387 1.52 10.02 9.75
N ASN A 388 2.45 10.95 9.49
CA ASN A 388 3.78 10.92 10.09
C ASN A 388 3.74 11.05 11.62
N ILE A 389 2.83 11.87 12.16
CA ILE A 389 2.63 12.00 13.61
C ILE A 389 2.11 10.69 14.21
N LEU A 390 1.11 10.08 13.59
CA LEU A 390 0.57 8.79 14.05
C LEU A 390 1.64 7.68 13.96
N ASN A 391 2.44 7.65 12.89
CA ASN A 391 3.54 6.70 12.75
C ASN A 391 4.55 6.87 13.90
N ALA A 392 4.99 8.11 14.17
CA ALA A 392 5.90 8.38 15.28
C ALA A 392 5.31 7.99 16.64
N LEU A 393 4.04 8.27 16.88
CA LEU A 393 3.34 7.84 18.10
C LEU A 393 3.35 6.31 18.23
N PHE A 394 3.04 5.58 17.15
CA PHE A 394 3.01 4.13 17.15
C PHE A 394 4.40 3.51 17.35
N MET A 395 5.46 4.13 16.81
CA MET A 395 6.85 3.71 17.10
C MET A 395 7.20 3.88 18.59
N VAL A 396 6.75 4.98 19.22
CA VAL A 396 6.93 5.17 20.68
C VAL A 396 6.15 4.13 21.48
N VAL A 397 4.89 3.86 21.13
CA VAL A 397 4.08 2.83 21.79
C VAL A 397 4.71 1.44 21.64
N SER A 398 5.26 1.12 20.46
CA SER A 398 6.04 -0.10 20.21
C SER A 398 7.24 -0.21 21.15
N ALA A 399 8.04 0.84 21.28
CA ALA A 399 9.20 0.85 22.17
C ALA A 399 8.80 0.67 23.66
N LEU A 400 7.72 1.33 24.09
CA LEU A 400 7.19 1.18 25.45
C LEU A 400 6.68 -0.25 25.71
N MET A 401 6.00 -0.86 24.73
CA MET A 401 5.57 -2.25 24.83
C MET A 401 6.76 -3.21 24.93
N ALA A 402 7.75 -3.07 24.04
CA ALA A 402 8.94 -3.90 24.06
C ALA A 402 9.68 -3.81 25.40
N MET A 403 9.83 -2.60 25.93
CA MET A 403 10.43 -2.36 27.25
C MET A 403 9.62 -2.97 28.39
N ALA A 404 8.29 -2.86 28.36
CA ALA A 404 7.42 -3.44 29.40
C ALA A 404 7.49 -4.97 29.41
N LEU A 405 7.41 -5.61 28.22
CA LEU A 405 7.46 -7.07 28.10
C LEU A 405 8.82 -7.64 28.49
N THR A 406 9.92 -7.03 28.03
CA THR A 406 11.27 -7.48 28.40
C THR A 406 11.54 -7.31 29.91
N ARG A 407 11.04 -6.25 30.54
CA ARG A 407 11.08 -6.11 32.02
C ARG A 407 10.23 -7.16 32.75
N ALA A 408 9.15 -7.63 32.13
CA ALA A 408 8.34 -8.72 32.64
C ALA A 408 8.97 -10.12 32.41
N GLY A 409 10.18 -10.18 31.84
CA GLY A 409 10.93 -11.41 31.62
C GLY A 409 10.66 -12.09 30.26
N PHE A 410 9.91 -11.45 29.36
CA PHE A 410 9.72 -11.99 28.01
C PHE A 410 11.00 -11.90 27.20
N THR A 411 11.32 -12.98 26.47
CA THR A 411 12.45 -13.02 25.53
C THR A 411 12.09 -12.33 24.20
N ILE A 412 13.09 -12.05 23.36
CA ILE A 412 12.89 -11.28 22.11
C ILE A 412 12.06 -12.06 21.06
N ASP A 413 12.23 -13.38 20.98
CA ASP A 413 11.39 -14.24 20.15
C ASP A 413 9.93 -14.24 20.63
N GLN A 414 9.69 -14.23 21.95
CA GLN A 414 8.33 -14.08 22.51
C GLN A 414 7.73 -12.70 22.23
N LEU A 415 8.55 -11.64 22.21
CA LEU A 415 8.12 -10.31 21.77
C LEU A 415 7.61 -10.34 20.32
N TYR A 416 8.28 -11.08 19.42
CA TYR A 416 7.82 -11.27 18.04
C TYR A 416 6.51 -12.06 17.96
N LEU A 417 6.33 -13.09 18.79
CA LEU A 417 5.06 -13.81 18.89
C LEU A 417 3.91 -12.90 19.31
N VAL A 418 4.08 -12.14 20.40
CA VAL A 418 3.07 -11.19 20.89
C VAL A 418 2.73 -10.17 19.81
N THR A 419 3.74 -9.65 19.12
CA THR A 419 3.59 -8.69 18.02
C THR A 419 2.81 -9.29 16.84
N GLY A 420 3.08 -10.54 16.47
CA GLY A 420 2.33 -11.27 15.44
C GLY A 420 0.87 -11.52 15.81
N ILE A 421 0.59 -11.91 17.06
CA ILE A 421 -0.77 -12.09 17.58
C ILE A 421 -1.53 -10.75 17.58
N LEU A 422 -0.91 -9.68 18.05
CA LEU A 422 -1.50 -8.35 18.01
C LEU A 422 -1.81 -7.91 16.58
N ASN A 423 -0.94 -8.23 15.61
CA ASN A 423 -1.20 -7.94 14.20
C ASN A 423 -2.46 -8.67 13.71
N ALA A 424 -2.65 -9.93 14.09
CA ALA A 424 -3.87 -10.68 13.77
C ALA A 424 -5.13 -10.01 14.35
N LEU A 425 -5.07 -9.58 15.62
CA LEU A 425 -6.19 -8.91 16.30
C LEU A 425 -6.53 -7.56 15.64
N VAL A 426 -5.52 -6.75 15.33
CA VAL A 426 -5.70 -5.46 14.66
C VAL A 426 -6.22 -5.66 13.24
N ALA A 427 -5.73 -6.66 12.51
CA ALA A 427 -6.24 -7.01 11.18
C ALA A 427 -7.73 -7.38 11.23
N VAL A 428 -8.13 -8.26 12.16
CA VAL A 428 -9.54 -8.62 12.37
C VAL A 428 -10.37 -7.38 12.68
N TYR A 429 -9.92 -6.53 13.60
CA TYR A 429 -10.63 -5.30 13.95
C TYR A 429 -10.79 -4.35 12.74
N LEU A 430 -9.71 -4.06 12.01
CA LEU A 430 -9.74 -3.19 10.83
C LEU A 430 -10.69 -3.71 9.75
N TYR A 431 -10.71 -5.03 9.50
CA TYR A 431 -11.58 -5.61 8.46
C TYR A 431 -13.04 -5.72 8.88
N THR A 432 -13.35 -5.73 10.18
CA THR A 432 -14.74 -5.51 10.64
C THR A 432 -15.21 -4.08 10.40
N LEU A 433 -14.31 -3.10 10.46
CA LEU A 433 -14.64 -1.68 10.22
C LEU A 433 -14.74 -1.33 8.73
N LEU A 434 -13.97 -2.01 7.88
CA LEU A 434 -13.94 -1.80 6.42
C LEU A 434 -14.05 -3.12 5.67
N PRO A 435 -15.26 -3.69 5.57
CA PRO A 435 -15.42 -4.98 4.93
C PRO A 435 -15.15 -4.95 3.42
N GLU A 436 -15.13 -3.76 2.81
CA GLU A 436 -14.69 -3.56 1.42
C GLU A 436 -13.29 -4.15 1.18
N PHE A 437 -12.37 -4.06 2.14
CA PHE A 437 -11.01 -4.59 2.01
C PHE A 437 -11.04 -6.12 1.91
N LEU A 438 -11.80 -6.78 2.78
CA LEU A 438 -11.94 -8.23 2.79
C LEU A 438 -12.65 -8.73 1.53
N ILE A 439 -13.70 -8.03 1.10
CA ILE A 439 -14.43 -8.33 -0.13
C ILE A 439 -13.50 -8.21 -1.33
N ARG A 440 -12.77 -7.10 -1.45
CA ARG A 440 -11.77 -6.89 -2.50
C ARG A 440 -10.68 -7.95 -2.47
N PHE A 441 -10.20 -8.34 -1.30
CA PHE A 441 -9.23 -9.43 -1.15
C PHE A 441 -9.77 -10.76 -1.66
N VAL A 442 -10.98 -11.16 -1.23
CA VAL A 442 -11.61 -12.41 -1.69
C VAL A 442 -11.84 -12.37 -3.20
N MET A 443 -12.32 -11.24 -3.74
CA MET A 443 -12.50 -11.05 -5.18
C MET A 443 -11.16 -11.18 -5.91
N TRP A 444 -10.13 -10.46 -5.45
CA TRP A 444 -8.79 -10.50 -6.02
C TRP A 444 -8.18 -11.91 -5.96
N LEU A 445 -8.33 -12.61 -4.83
CA LEU A 445 -7.86 -13.99 -4.65
C LEU A 445 -8.55 -14.93 -5.64
N LEU A 446 -9.89 -14.88 -5.72
CA LEU A 446 -10.67 -15.68 -6.67
C LEU A 446 -10.25 -15.40 -8.12
N LEU A 447 -10.02 -14.13 -8.46
CA LEU A 447 -9.58 -13.70 -9.80
C LEU A 447 -8.21 -14.24 -10.19
N HIS A 448 -7.28 -14.41 -9.26
CA HIS A 448 -5.88 -14.73 -9.56
C HIS A 448 -5.52 -16.20 -9.28
N THR A 449 -6.23 -16.87 -8.37
CA THR A 449 -5.95 -18.26 -7.98
C THR A 449 -6.96 -19.27 -8.51
N VAL A 450 -8.23 -18.88 -8.69
CA VAL A 450 -9.31 -19.82 -9.07
C VAL A 450 -9.66 -19.68 -10.55
N TYR A 451 -9.73 -18.45 -11.05
CA TYR A 451 -10.10 -18.16 -12.44
C TYR A 451 -8.94 -17.51 -13.19
N ARG A 452 -8.91 -17.66 -14.52
CA ARG A 452 -8.02 -16.86 -15.38
C ARG A 452 -8.87 -15.97 -16.26
N ILE A 453 -9.10 -14.74 -15.81
CA ILE A 453 -9.99 -13.79 -16.48
C ILE A 453 -9.23 -12.94 -17.50
N ASP A 454 -9.65 -12.99 -18.76
CA ASP A 454 -9.23 -12.09 -19.83
C ASP A 454 -10.29 -10.99 -20.01
N VAL A 455 -9.96 -9.77 -19.61
CA VAL A 455 -10.83 -8.60 -19.82
C VAL A 455 -10.39 -7.87 -21.09
N ARG A 456 -11.31 -7.71 -22.05
CA ARG A 456 -11.12 -6.97 -23.30
C ARG A 456 -12.01 -5.74 -23.34
N GLY A 457 -11.45 -4.59 -23.73
CA GLY A 457 -12.18 -3.33 -23.82
C GLY A 457 -12.45 -2.64 -22.47
N ALA A 458 -11.63 -2.89 -21.45
CA ALA A 458 -11.82 -2.30 -20.11
C ALA A 458 -11.75 -0.77 -20.10
N ASP A 459 -11.05 -0.19 -21.06
CA ASP A 459 -10.91 1.23 -21.38
C ASP A 459 -12.18 1.87 -21.95
N ARG A 460 -13.15 1.08 -22.39
CA ARG A 460 -14.43 1.57 -22.94
C ARG A 460 -15.43 1.99 -21.86
N ILE A 461 -15.19 1.61 -20.61
CA ILE A 461 -15.99 2.08 -19.48
C ILE A 461 -15.47 3.48 -19.10
N PRO A 462 -16.33 4.52 -19.09
CA PRO A 462 -15.91 5.85 -18.68
C PRO A 462 -15.25 5.85 -17.29
N ASP A 463 -14.05 6.43 -17.19
CA ASP A 463 -13.32 6.55 -15.92
C ASP A 463 -14.07 7.48 -14.93
N GLU A 464 -14.83 8.46 -15.44
CA GLU A 464 -15.66 9.39 -14.67
C GLU A 464 -17.10 9.49 -15.22
N GLY A 465 -18.01 10.02 -14.41
CA GLY A 465 -19.42 10.21 -14.77
C GLY A 465 -20.28 8.94 -14.70
N PRO A 466 -21.61 9.04 -14.87
CA PRO A 466 -22.48 7.88 -14.76
C PRO A 466 -22.54 7.03 -16.03
N CYS A 467 -22.71 5.72 -15.86
CA CYS A 467 -23.03 4.82 -16.96
C CYS A 467 -23.81 3.59 -16.49
N VAL A 468 -24.56 2.99 -17.42
CA VAL A 468 -25.26 1.73 -17.21
C VAL A 468 -24.50 0.61 -17.92
N LEU A 469 -24.19 -0.46 -17.19
CA LEU A 469 -23.58 -1.67 -17.74
C LEU A 469 -24.67 -2.73 -17.98
N VAL A 470 -24.67 -3.30 -19.17
CA VAL A 470 -25.61 -4.37 -19.54
C VAL A 470 -24.84 -5.63 -19.88
N CYS A 471 -25.20 -6.76 -19.28
CA CYS A 471 -24.50 -8.03 -19.50
C CYS A 471 -25.46 -9.23 -19.55
N ASN A 472 -25.01 -10.34 -20.14
CA ASN A 472 -25.69 -11.62 -20.08
C ASN A 472 -25.62 -12.25 -18.68
N HIS A 473 -26.63 -13.04 -18.30
CA HIS A 473 -26.76 -13.62 -16.97
C HIS A 473 -26.69 -15.16 -16.97
N VAL A 474 -25.48 -15.67 -16.73
CA VAL A 474 -25.11 -17.08 -16.92
C VAL A 474 -24.75 -17.81 -15.63
N SER A 475 -24.37 -17.10 -14.58
CA SER A 475 -23.90 -17.68 -13.33
C SER A 475 -24.21 -16.81 -12.11
N PHE A 476 -24.35 -17.43 -10.94
CA PHE A 476 -24.44 -16.70 -9.68
C PHE A 476 -23.15 -15.90 -9.37
N ALA A 477 -22.04 -16.23 -10.03
CA ALA A 477 -20.77 -15.53 -9.89
C ALA A 477 -20.64 -14.28 -10.79
N ASP A 478 -21.61 -14.01 -11.69
CA ASP A 478 -21.50 -12.93 -12.70
C ASP A 478 -21.18 -11.58 -12.07
N ALA A 479 -21.94 -11.18 -11.04
CA ALA A 479 -21.73 -9.90 -10.35
C ALA A 479 -20.35 -9.80 -9.70
N VAL A 480 -19.83 -10.90 -9.15
CA VAL A 480 -18.51 -10.94 -8.53
C VAL A 480 -17.42 -10.82 -9.59
N VAL A 481 -17.53 -11.54 -10.71
CA VAL A 481 -16.56 -11.49 -11.82
C VAL A 481 -16.54 -10.10 -12.46
N ILE A 482 -17.70 -9.52 -12.75
CA ILE A 482 -17.83 -8.17 -13.31
C ILE A 482 -17.26 -7.14 -12.33
N GLY A 483 -17.68 -7.19 -11.06
CA GLY A 483 -17.23 -6.24 -10.04
C GLY A 483 -15.73 -6.29 -9.78
N ALA A 484 -15.11 -7.45 -9.97
CA ALA A 484 -13.67 -7.63 -9.82
C ALA A 484 -12.89 -7.24 -11.09
N SER A 485 -13.53 -7.31 -12.26
CA SER A 485 -12.92 -6.98 -13.55
C SER A 485 -12.99 -5.49 -13.90
N ILE A 486 -13.95 -4.76 -13.31
CA ILE A 486 -14.22 -3.35 -13.58
C ILE A 486 -13.54 -2.45 -12.55
N ARG A 487 -13.01 -1.32 -13.02
CA ARG A 487 -12.21 -0.37 -12.20
C ARG A 487 -13.05 0.37 -11.17
N ARG A 488 -14.29 0.68 -11.52
CA ARG A 488 -15.20 1.52 -10.72
C ARG A 488 -16.11 0.64 -9.88
N PRO A 489 -16.50 1.07 -8.65
CA PRO A 489 -17.51 0.38 -7.87
C PRO A 489 -18.81 0.27 -8.67
N VAL A 490 -19.29 -0.96 -8.89
CA VAL A 490 -20.49 -1.25 -9.67
C VAL A 490 -21.64 -1.56 -8.73
N ARG A 491 -22.75 -0.84 -8.87
CA ARG A 491 -24.00 -1.16 -8.18
C ARG A 491 -24.82 -2.15 -9.01
N PHE A 492 -24.87 -3.39 -8.56
CA PHE A 492 -25.64 -4.43 -9.23
C PHE A 492 -27.12 -4.34 -8.84
N VAL A 493 -28.00 -4.36 -9.83
CA VAL A 493 -29.45 -4.52 -9.63
C VAL A 493 -29.74 -6.01 -9.48
N MET A 494 -30.26 -6.42 -8.32
CA MET A 494 -30.32 -7.83 -7.91
C MET A 494 -31.65 -8.20 -7.27
N ASP A 495 -32.09 -9.45 -7.45
CA ASP A 495 -33.33 -9.96 -6.87
C ASP A 495 -33.34 -9.82 -5.34
N HIS A 496 -34.43 -9.27 -4.78
CA HIS A 496 -34.58 -9.01 -3.35
C HIS A 496 -34.41 -10.26 -2.48
N ARG A 497 -34.70 -11.46 -3.00
CA ARG A 497 -34.63 -12.72 -2.25
C ARG A 497 -33.19 -13.09 -1.88
N ILE A 498 -32.21 -12.64 -2.66
CA ILE A 498 -30.78 -12.83 -2.35
C ILE A 498 -30.44 -12.16 -1.01
N PHE A 499 -31.10 -11.06 -0.68
CA PHE A 499 -30.91 -10.32 0.57
C PHE A 499 -31.57 -10.98 1.79
N ARG A 500 -32.27 -12.11 1.63
CA ARG A 500 -32.78 -12.92 2.74
C ARG A 500 -31.74 -13.90 3.29
N ILE A 501 -30.68 -14.17 2.53
CA ILE A 501 -29.59 -15.06 2.96
C ILE A 501 -28.57 -14.23 3.75
N PRO A 502 -28.33 -14.47 5.06
CA PRO A 502 -27.60 -13.55 5.93
C PRO A 502 -26.22 -13.12 5.40
N VAL A 503 -25.39 -14.07 4.97
CA VAL A 503 -24.03 -13.82 4.46
C VAL A 503 -24.05 -13.05 3.13
N LEU A 504 -24.92 -13.44 2.20
CA LEU A 504 -25.05 -12.77 0.90
C LEU A 504 -25.67 -11.37 1.07
N SER A 505 -26.64 -11.22 1.98
CA SER A 505 -27.26 -9.94 2.31
C SER A 505 -26.21 -8.96 2.82
N TRP A 506 -25.36 -9.39 3.75
CA TRP A 506 -24.25 -8.57 4.25
C TRP A 506 -23.28 -8.19 3.12
N PHE A 507 -22.88 -9.13 2.27
CA PHE A 507 -21.98 -8.88 1.14
C PHE A 507 -22.57 -7.88 0.14
N PHE A 508 -23.78 -8.14 -0.36
CA PHE A 508 -24.42 -7.32 -1.40
C PHE A 508 -24.86 -5.95 -0.88
N ARG A 509 -25.21 -5.82 0.41
CA ARG A 509 -25.41 -4.49 1.04
C ARG A 509 -24.10 -3.71 1.13
N THR A 510 -22.98 -4.37 1.42
CA THR A 510 -21.66 -3.73 1.53
C THR A 510 -21.21 -3.15 0.19
N VAL A 511 -21.41 -3.88 -0.91
CA VAL A 511 -21.14 -3.38 -2.27
C VAL A 511 -22.26 -2.49 -2.83
N LYS A 512 -23.21 -2.08 -1.98
CA LYS A 512 -24.32 -1.18 -2.30
C LYS A 512 -25.20 -1.66 -3.49
N ALA A 513 -25.39 -2.97 -3.62
CA ALA A 513 -26.30 -3.55 -4.60
C ALA A 513 -27.74 -3.08 -4.37
N ILE A 514 -28.50 -2.94 -5.45
CA ILE A 514 -29.86 -2.39 -5.45
C ILE A 514 -30.85 -3.56 -5.50
N PRO A 515 -31.61 -3.84 -4.43
CA PRO A 515 -32.62 -4.89 -4.44
C PRO A 515 -33.78 -4.50 -5.37
N ILE A 516 -34.25 -5.44 -6.19
CA ILE A 516 -35.41 -5.26 -7.06
C ILE A 516 -36.38 -6.42 -6.92
N ALA A 517 -37.67 -6.12 -6.98
CA ALA A 517 -38.76 -7.10 -7.02
C ALA A 517 -39.60 -6.91 -8.29
N PRO A 518 -40.18 -7.98 -8.85
CA PRO A 518 -41.17 -7.85 -9.92
C PRO A 518 -42.40 -7.04 -9.45
N ALA A 519 -43.00 -6.26 -10.36
CA ALA A 519 -44.16 -5.42 -10.04
C ALA A 519 -45.35 -6.18 -9.44
N HIS A 520 -45.55 -7.45 -9.86
CA HIS A 520 -46.63 -8.30 -9.36
C HIS A 520 -46.39 -8.82 -7.93
N GLU A 521 -45.14 -8.80 -7.46
CA GLU A 521 -44.78 -9.25 -6.10
C GLU A 521 -44.72 -8.05 -5.15
N ASP A 522 -44.08 -6.96 -5.56
CA ASP A 522 -43.97 -5.73 -4.77
C ASP A 522 -43.71 -4.52 -5.70
N ALA A 523 -44.79 -3.80 -6.03
CA ALA A 523 -44.74 -2.63 -6.90
C ALA A 523 -43.96 -1.46 -6.26
N GLU A 524 -44.00 -1.32 -4.94
CA GLU A 524 -43.26 -0.28 -4.24
C GLU A 524 -41.76 -0.56 -4.23
N ALA A 525 -41.35 -1.80 -3.98
CA ALA A 525 -39.94 -2.19 -4.06
C ALA A 525 -39.37 -1.96 -5.46
N LEU A 526 -40.17 -2.20 -6.51
CA LEU A 526 -39.78 -1.87 -7.87
C LEU A 526 -39.57 -0.35 -8.05
N SER A 527 -40.48 0.49 -7.53
CA SER A 527 -40.34 1.95 -7.60
C SER A 527 -39.09 2.44 -6.85
N ARG A 528 -38.88 1.95 -5.61
CA ARG A 528 -37.69 2.25 -4.79
C ARG A 528 -36.39 1.85 -5.50
N ALA A 529 -36.39 0.73 -6.21
CA ALA A 529 -35.23 0.29 -6.99
C ALA A 529 -34.88 1.28 -8.11
N TYR A 530 -35.87 1.74 -8.90
CA TYR A 530 -35.64 2.74 -9.94
C TYR A 530 -35.21 4.11 -9.39
N GLU A 531 -35.74 4.52 -8.24
CA GLU A 531 -35.28 5.74 -7.55
C GLU A 531 -33.83 5.61 -7.07
N ALA A 532 -33.46 4.45 -6.50
CA ALA A 532 -32.09 4.19 -6.08
C ALA A 532 -31.12 4.15 -7.27
N ILE A 533 -31.54 3.60 -8.41
CA ILE A 533 -30.77 3.62 -9.66
C ILE A 533 -30.56 5.07 -10.12
N ALA A 534 -31.64 5.87 -10.20
CA ALA A 534 -31.55 7.26 -10.62
C ALA A 534 -30.60 8.05 -9.70
N LYS A 535 -30.75 7.93 -8.38
CA LYS A 535 -29.88 8.58 -7.40
C LYS A 535 -28.40 8.17 -7.54
N ALA A 536 -28.13 6.90 -7.85
CA ALA A 536 -26.77 6.42 -8.07
C ALA A 536 -26.17 7.04 -9.35
N LEU A 537 -26.94 7.09 -10.44
CA LEU A 537 -26.51 7.72 -11.69
C LEU A 537 -26.35 9.24 -11.54
N ASP A 538 -27.22 9.93 -10.80
CA ASP A 538 -27.09 11.36 -10.51
C ASP A 538 -25.82 11.66 -9.69
N ALA A 539 -25.39 10.71 -8.84
CA ALA A 539 -24.12 10.77 -8.11
C ALA A 539 -22.90 10.39 -8.97
N GLY A 540 -23.09 10.14 -10.26
CA GLY A 540 -22.04 9.76 -11.20
C GLY A 540 -21.56 8.32 -11.05
N GLU A 541 -22.30 7.44 -10.37
CA GLU A 541 -21.90 6.05 -10.13
C GLU A 541 -22.24 5.13 -11.31
N VAL A 542 -21.68 3.91 -11.28
CA VAL A 542 -21.90 2.88 -12.32
C VAL A 542 -22.96 1.89 -11.85
N VAL A 543 -23.99 1.66 -12.65
CA VAL A 543 -25.07 0.70 -12.35
C VAL A 543 -25.01 -0.45 -13.34
N CYS A 544 -25.02 -1.70 -12.87
CA CYS A 544 -25.07 -2.88 -13.73
C CYS A 544 -26.42 -3.60 -13.61
N ILE A 545 -26.99 -3.93 -14.77
CA ILE A 545 -28.24 -4.67 -14.88
C ILE A 545 -28.08 -5.86 -15.82
N PHE A 546 -28.75 -6.95 -15.46
CA PHE A 546 -28.93 -8.14 -16.28
C PHE A 546 -30.35 -8.13 -16.87
N PRO A 547 -30.55 -7.58 -18.08
CA PRO A 547 -31.89 -7.29 -18.61
C PRO A 547 -32.72 -8.54 -18.96
N GLU A 548 -32.14 -9.74 -18.95
CA GLU A 548 -32.86 -11.02 -19.03
C GLU A 548 -33.78 -11.22 -17.79
N GLY A 549 -33.38 -10.68 -16.64
CA GLY A 549 -34.12 -10.74 -15.39
C GLY A 549 -34.21 -12.12 -14.72
N LYS A 550 -33.65 -13.17 -15.34
CA LYS A 550 -33.47 -14.51 -14.75
C LYS A 550 -32.16 -15.10 -15.28
N LEU A 551 -31.52 -15.97 -14.50
CA LEU A 551 -30.40 -16.79 -14.99
C LEU A 551 -30.86 -17.71 -16.12
N THR A 552 -30.05 -17.80 -17.19
CA THR A 552 -30.31 -18.73 -18.29
C THR A 552 -30.27 -20.19 -17.83
N ALA A 553 -31.17 -21.01 -18.39
CA ALA A 553 -31.25 -22.45 -18.14
C ALA A 553 -30.65 -23.26 -19.31
N SER A 554 -30.58 -22.68 -20.51
CA SER A 554 -30.06 -23.32 -21.72
C SER A 554 -28.65 -22.84 -22.09
N GLY A 555 -28.19 -21.71 -21.53
CA GLY A 555 -26.98 -21.04 -21.98
C GLY A 555 -27.23 -20.08 -23.15
N GLU A 556 -28.45 -20.03 -23.68
CA GLU A 556 -28.81 -19.03 -24.68
C GLU A 556 -29.23 -17.70 -24.05
N LEU A 557 -28.97 -16.61 -24.79
CA LEU A 557 -29.31 -15.25 -24.39
C LEU A 557 -30.82 -15.01 -24.53
N GLN A 558 -31.48 -14.67 -23.44
CA GLN A 558 -32.93 -14.41 -23.41
C GLN A 558 -33.28 -13.04 -24.00
N ALA A 559 -34.59 -12.79 -24.16
CA ALA A 559 -35.10 -11.48 -24.53
C ALA A 559 -34.83 -10.46 -23.41
N PHE A 560 -34.35 -9.27 -23.79
CA PHE A 560 -34.09 -8.19 -22.85
C PHE A 560 -35.39 -7.47 -22.51
N LYS A 561 -35.63 -7.22 -21.22
CA LYS A 561 -36.84 -6.54 -20.73
C LYS A 561 -36.72 -5.03 -20.88
N GLN A 562 -37.88 -4.35 -20.88
CA GLN A 562 -38.01 -2.89 -20.97
C GLN A 562 -37.42 -2.11 -19.77
N GLY A 563 -36.88 -2.78 -18.75
CA GLY A 563 -36.35 -2.14 -17.55
C GLY A 563 -35.20 -1.16 -17.86
N VAL A 564 -34.34 -1.48 -18.84
CA VAL A 564 -33.26 -0.56 -19.26
C VAL A 564 -33.82 0.73 -19.85
N ARG A 565 -34.87 0.64 -20.68
CA ARG A 565 -35.52 1.82 -21.25
C ARG A 565 -36.09 2.74 -20.16
N ARG A 566 -36.75 2.17 -19.16
CA ARG A 566 -37.27 2.93 -18.01
C ARG A 566 -36.17 3.64 -17.21
N ILE A 567 -34.96 3.08 -17.13
CA ILE A 567 -33.81 3.74 -16.52
C ILE A 567 -33.40 4.94 -17.38
N LEU A 568 -33.24 4.74 -18.68
CA LEU A 568 -32.75 5.77 -19.61
C LEU A 568 -33.72 6.92 -19.84
N ASP A 569 -35.02 6.65 -19.80
CA ASP A 569 -36.07 7.69 -19.88
C ASP A 569 -35.97 8.67 -18.70
N ARG A 570 -35.51 8.20 -17.53
CA ARG A 570 -35.31 9.04 -16.34
C ARG A 570 -33.90 9.63 -16.24
N SER A 571 -32.89 8.86 -16.63
CA SER A 571 -31.47 9.21 -16.53
C SER A 571 -30.78 8.88 -17.86
N PRO A 572 -30.74 9.82 -18.82
CA PRO A 572 -30.17 9.58 -20.15
C PRO A 572 -28.63 9.53 -20.09
N VAL A 573 -28.09 8.35 -19.77
CA VAL A 573 -26.65 8.09 -19.62
C VAL A 573 -26.15 7.06 -20.64
N PRO A 574 -24.84 7.01 -20.93
CA PRO A 574 -24.28 5.99 -21.82
C PRO A 574 -24.50 4.57 -21.29
N VAL A 575 -24.79 3.63 -22.20
CA VAL A 575 -24.95 2.20 -21.90
C VAL A 575 -23.78 1.41 -22.48
N VAL A 576 -23.05 0.68 -21.65
CA VAL A 576 -21.92 -0.16 -22.09
C VAL A 576 -22.35 -1.63 -22.12
N PRO A 577 -22.53 -2.24 -23.31
CA PRO A 577 -22.84 -3.65 -23.43
C PRO A 577 -21.61 -4.51 -23.15
N MET A 578 -21.80 -5.64 -22.47
CA MET A 578 -20.74 -6.57 -22.10
C MET A 578 -21.20 -8.01 -22.26
N ALA A 579 -20.26 -8.92 -22.48
CA ALA A 579 -20.53 -10.35 -22.46
C ALA A 579 -19.51 -11.13 -21.62
N LEU A 580 -20.04 -11.98 -20.75
CA LEU A 580 -19.31 -13.00 -20.00
C LEU A 580 -19.26 -14.30 -20.80
N ARG A 581 -18.04 -14.79 -21.06
CA ARG A 581 -17.75 -16.06 -21.75
C ARG A 581 -17.04 -17.04 -20.81
N GLY A 582 -17.32 -18.33 -20.96
CA GLY A 582 -16.67 -19.40 -20.18
C GLY A 582 -17.28 -19.70 -18.80
N LEU A 583 -18.23 -18.88 -18.32
CA LEU A 583 -18.97 -19.13 -17.08
C LEU A 583 -20.06 -20.21 -17.20
N TRP A 584 -20.59 -20.43 -18.42
CA TRP A 584 -21.51 -21.53 -18.69
C TRP A 584 -20.76 -22.88 -18.67
N GLY A 585 -21.22 -23.83 -17.86
CA GLY A 585 -20.49 -25.07 -17.56
C GLY A 585 -19.64 -25.01 -16.29
N SER A 586 -19.57 -23.86 -15.61
CA SER A 586 -18.86 -23.71 -14.34
C SER A 586 -19.67 -24.24 -13.15
N PHE A 587 -19.02 -24.40 -11.99
CA PHE A 587 -19.66 -24.84 -10.74
C PHE A 587 -20.90 -24.00 -10.37
N PHE A 588 -20.91 -22.72 -10.73
CA PHE A 588 -21.98 -21.77 -10.37
C PHE A 588 -23.05 -21.61 -11.45
N SER A 589 -22.97 -22.31 -12.59
CA SER A 589 -23.98 -22.29 -13.65
C SER A 589 -24.95 -23.47 -13.53
N ARG A 590 -26.11 -23.39 -14.19
CA ARG A 590 -27.13 -24.46 -14.23
C ARG A 590 -26.86 -25.53 -15.30
N HIS A 591 -25.61 -25.66 -15.74
CA HIS A 591 -25.26 -26.55 -16.85
C HIS A 591 -25.15 -28.00 -16.36
N GLY A 592 -26.05 -28.87 -16.82
CA GLY A 592 -26.08 -30.29 -16.43
C GLY A 592 -26.69 -30.56 -15.05
N GLY A 593 -27.49 -29.63 -14.50
CA GLY A 593 -28.21 -29.80 -13.22
C GLY A 593 -28.38 -28.48 -12.46
N ALA A 594 -28.83 -28.56 -11.20
CA ALA A 594 -28.85 -27.39 -10.31
C ALA A 594 -27.41 -26.84 -10.11
N ALA A 595 -27.28 -25.53 -10.02
CA ALA A 595 -25.98 -24.90 -9.76
C ALA A 595 -25.37 -25.43 -8.44
N MET A 596 -24.04 -25.42 -8.33
CA MET A 596 -23.27 -25.86 -7.16
C MET A 596 -23.36 -27.36 -6.83
N THR A 597 -23.78 -28.21 -7.78
CA THR A 597 -23.92 -29.66 -7.56
C THR A 597 -22.73 -30.51 -7.99
N ARG A 598 -21.84 -30.00 -8.87
CA ARG A 598 -20.68 -30.74 -9.39
C ARG A 598 -19.41 -29.88 -9.36
N PRO A 599 -18.65 -29.84 -8.25
CA PRO A 599 -17.43 -29.06 -8.16
C PRO A 599 -16.36 -29.57 -9.14
N PHE A 600 -15.56 -28.64 -9.69
CA PHE A 600 -14.36 -28.92 -10.49
C PHE A 600 -14.50 -29.73 -11.80
N LYS A 601 -15.71 -29.85 -12.36
CA LYS A 601 -15.94 -30.64 -13.59
C LYS A 601 -15.14 -30.19 -14.83
N ARG A 602 -14.63 -28.96 -14.85
CA ARG A 602 -13.72 -28.40 -15.88
C ARG A 602 -12.32 -28.04 -15.34
N GLY A 603 -11.96 -28.47 -14.12
CA GLY A 603 -10.67 -28.17 -13.48
C GLY A 603 -10.61 -26.83 -12.73
N ILE A 604 -9.47 -26.55 -12.09
CA ILE A 604 -9.07 -25.27 -11.49
C ILE A 604 -8.43 -24.42 -12.62
N LEU A 605 -8.63 -23.09 -12.67
CA LEU A 605 -8.13 -22.16 -13.71
C LEU A 605 -8.90 -22.12 -15.05
N ASN A 606 -10.24 -22.24 -15.01
CA ASN A 606 -11.04 -22.01 -16.22
C ASN A 606 -10.79 -20.60 -16.79
N ARG A 607 -10.57 -20.53 -18.12
CA ARG A 607 -10.47 -19.26 -18.83
C ARG A 607 -11.85 -18.64 -18.91
N LEU A 608 -11.98 -17.48 -18.29
CA LEU A 608 -13.16 -16.63 -18.38
C LEU A 608 -12.79 -15.43 -19.23
N GLU A 609 -13.70 -14.98 -20.11
CA GLU A 609 -13.50 -13.71 -20.82
C GLU A 609 -14.63 -12.75 -20.46
N LEU A 610 -14.28 -11.51 -20.13
CA LEU A 610 -15.22 -10.39 -20.08
C LEU A 610 -14.92 -9.49 -21.27
N VAL A 611 -15.82 -9.46 -22.24
CA VAL A 611 -15.69 -8.64 -23.44
C VAL A 611 -16.62 -7.44 -23.32
N ILE A 612 -16.04 -6.25 -23.31
CA ILE A 612 -16.74 -4.98 -23.15
C ILE A 612 -16.83 -4.32 -24.53
N GLY A 613 -18.04 -3.98 -24.96
CA GLY A 613 -18.33 -3.33 -26.23
C GLY A 613 -18.25 -1.81 -26.17
N GLU A 614 -18.39 -1.18 -27.33
CA GLU A 614 -18.44 0.29 -27.42
C GLU A 614 -19.68 0.85 -26.70
N PRO A 615 -19.56 1.99 -25.99
CA PRO A 615 -20.71 2.64 -25.37
C PRO A 615 -21.76 3.04 -26.39
N VAL A 616 -23.02 2.77 -26.06
CA VAL A 616 -24.21 3.16 -26.83
C VAL A 616 -24.84 4.38 -26.17
N THR A 617 -25.23 5.37 -26.96
CA THR A 617 -25.93 6.56 -26.44
C THR A 617 -27.33 6.20 -25.93
N ALA A 618 -27.85 6.98 -24.98
CA ALA A 618 -29.16 6.72 -24.37
C ALA A 618 -30.29 6.62 -25.41
N THR A 619 -30.23 7.41 -26.49
CA THR A 619 -31.23 7.41 -27.57
C THR A 619 -31.20 6.17 -28.44
N GLN A 620 -30.04 5.50 -28.56
CA GLN A 620 -29.85 4.30 -29.38
C GLN A 620 -29.97 3.00 -28.58
N ALA A 621 -29.93 3.08 -27.25
CA ALA A 621 -29.88 1.93 -26.34
C ALA A 621 -31.26 1.28 -26.12
N THR A 622 -31.90 0.80 -27.18
CA THR A 622 -33.13 -0.01 -27.07
C THR A 622 -32.81 -1.45 -26.60
N PRO A 623 -33.75 -2.15 -25.92
CA PRO A 623 -33.53 -3.53 -25.49
C PRO A 623 -33.09 -4.48 -26.60
N GLU A 624 -33.63 -4.29 -27.82
CA GLU A 624 -33.34 -5.12 -28.99
C GLU A 624 -31.91 -4.89 -29.47
N VAL A 625 -31.49 -3.62 -29.60
CA VAL A 625 -30.12 -3.24 -30.00
C VAL A 625 -29.11 -3.72 -28.97
N LEU A 626 -29.38 -3.51 -27.68
CA LEU A 626 -28.49 -3.97 -26.61
C LEU A 626 -28.35 -5.48 -26.59
N ARG A 627 -29.45 -6.22 -26.84
CA ARG A 627 -29.41 -7.69 -26.93
C ARG A 627 -28.54 -8.15 -28.08
N GLU A 628 -28.69 -7.55 -29.26
CA GLU A 628 -27.88 -7.86 -30.44
C GLU A 628 -26.39 -7.61 -30.17
N ARG A 629 -26.05 -6.45 -29.60
CA ARG A 629 -24.67 -6.13 -29.19
C ARG A 629 -24.10 -7.13 -28.19
N VAL A 630 -24.86 -7.49 -27.15
CA VAL A 630 -24.39 -8.49 -26.17
C VAL A 630 -24.23 -9.87 -26.82
N LEU A 631 -25.09 -10.24 -27.77
CA LEU A 631 -24.98 -11.50 -28.50
C LEU A 631 -23.73 -11.55 -29.40
N GLU A 632 -23.44 -10.47 -30.13
CA GLU A 632 -22.20 -10.29 -30.91
C GLU A 632 -20.97 -10.42 -30.01
N LEU A 633 -20.99 -9.72 -28.86
CA LEU A 633 -19.91 -9.78 -27.88
C LEU A 633 -19.78 -11.15 -27.22
N ARG A 634 -20.87 -11.91 -27.04
CA ARG A 634 -20.80 -13.28 -26.50
C ARG A 634 -20.13 -14.21 -27.52
N GLY A 635 -20.52 -14.12 -28.78
CA GLY A 635 -20.16 -15.09 -29.80
C GLY A 635 -20.71 -16.50 -29.47
N PRO A 636 -20.23 -17.54 -30.16
CA PRO A 636 -20.52 -18.92 -29.81
C PRO A 636 -19.84 -19.32 -28.49
N TRP A 637 -20.43 -20.27 -27.76
CA TRP A 637 -19.79 -20.83 -26.58
C TRP A 637 -18.46 -21.51 -26.99
N PRO A 638 -17.34 -21.22 -26.32
CA PRO A 638 -16.11 -21.99 -26.54
C PRO A 638 -16.39 -23.44 -26.11
N VAL A 639 -16.27 -24.35 -27.08
CA VAL A 639 -16.44 -25.80 -26.90
C VAL A 639 -15.42 -26.32 -25.89
#